data_AF-A0A1Y1IUU0-F1
#
_entry.id   AF-A0A1Y1IUU0-F1
#
_cell.length_a   1.000
_cell.length_b   1.000
_cell.length_c   1.000
_cell.angle_alpha   90.00
_cell.angle_beta   90.00
_cell.angle_gamma   90.00
#
_symmetry.space_group_name_H-M   'P 1'
#
loop_
_entity.id
_entity.type
_entity.pdbx_description
1 polymer ?
#
loop_
_entity_poly.entity_id
_entity_poly.type
_entity_poly.pdbx_seq_one_letter_code
_entity_poly.pdbx_strand_id
1 'polypeptide(L)'
;KAELATHQAAFQRSPYAIVLSEETWRRASLDFFKLVGLGLRDCCSLCGPHPKVLICDGIVGLASADGAQKPGGLGSSLLDARRTFVHPSRHASGALLEKRSISGRDYCGAGLEGGGLKRKLLLQPEIREAIARLSQHRPKDEKVGERLSRAEFEALLAGLAHEDPQIVKRFGPGEAEGPLAEDGRRRLLVEQRTMVLDRNRAVFELLTGIQAEFERRGLSANLWEHWVGEWTDLLYSLGAHDSDEDLVGSKALHVVRRLLLGGEATLEDRRDLARDAPILRRILDAYGGLAFPAFFTRTLYHLYLLALLARGATGFEVEGRRGWVHEAIDPFDQAVDLLAEARGRPLSIEERRQLDEARGLANELLPGVERLEPSPEQWERMIAAERLLLRERLGRDESGAERPPLPTGHSFRAEQDALACYTLPGWEQKRGLPWYSSFEHPDGRSRTSEEFKCATGKTVTEWDAEHVPGLVKGAGKLSGKKRSASKRPKRTRGAFVFCCPHRVIYGYHIMLRGESPRDAFAVLFTRLRREDLPDVLVHDNACALRNYCMRRAPAHFANVRFVVDRFHFSKAGQEVHKCGPSNCPDSYPSLHWINTSAVESVNSFLKGFRSLGWYSGLESFMVILPLLLRGYNSSLKRVDDAKLSIALAAVVWTVGVRARLLHG
;
A
#
# COMPACT_ATOMS: atom_id res chain seq x y z
N LYS A 1 -34.36 24.67 30.86
CA LYS A 1 -35.68 25.08 31.42
C LYS A 1 -36.24 26.39 30.83
N ALA A 2 -35.51 27.13 29.97
CA ALA A 2 -36.01 28.37 29.35
C ALA A 2 -36.52 28.23 27.90
N GLU A 3 -36.29 27.11 27.21
CA GLU A 3 -36.66 26.92 25.78
C GLU A 3 -38.06 26.30 25.53
N LEU A 4 -38.80 25.92 26.57
CA LEU A 4 -40.14 25.32 26.42
C LEU A 4 -41.28 26.35 26.28
N ALA A 5 -40.99 27.65 26.46
CA ALA A 5 -42.00 28.71 26.40
C ALA A 5 -42.41 29.10 24.97
N THR A 6 -41.58 28.85 23.96
CA THR A 6 -41.79 29.25 22.56
C THR A 6 -42.76 28.37 21.77
N HIS A 7 -43.27 27.27 22.34
CA HIS A 7 -44.08 26.28 21.63
C HIS A 7 -45.55 26.16 22.11
N GLN A 8 -46.08 27.18 22.78
CA GLN A 8 -47.47 27.19 23.30
C GLN A 8 -48.54 26.95 22.22
N ALA A 9 -48.34 27.44 20.99
CA ALA A 9 -49.27 27.25 19.88
C ALA A 9 -49.35 25.80 19.36
N ALA A 10 -48.27 25.01 19.51
CA ALA A 10 -48.27 23.60 19.12
C ALA A 10 -49.05 22.73 20.12
N PHE A 11 -48.98 23.07 21.41
CA PHE A 11 -49.72 22.40 22.49
C PHE A 11 -51.24 22.67 22.44
N GLN A 12 -51.66 23.83 21.94
CA GLN A 12 -53.07 24.16 21.74
C GLN A 12 -53.75 23.29 20.66
N ARG A 13 -53.00 22.77 19.69
CA ARG A 13 -53.56 21.95 18.58
C ARG A 13 -53.82 20.49 18.97
N SER A 14 -53.24 20.00 20.06
CA SER A 14 -53.46 18.64 20.56
C SER A 14 -53.32 18.62 22.09
N PRO A 15 -54.32 19.12 22.83
CA PRO A 15 -54.25 19.29 24.28
C PRO A 15 -54.11 17.97 25.07
N TYR A 16 -54.41 16.83 24.43
CA TYR A 16 -54.25 15.49 24.99
C TYR A 16 -52.94 14.80 24.60
N ALA A 17 -52.04 15.49 23.89
CA ALA A 17 -50.76 14.92 23.51
C ALA A 17 -49.87 14.71 24.75
N ILE A 18 -49.39 13.49 24.92
CA ILE A 18 -48.42 13.16 25.97
C ILE A 18 -47.10 13.88 25.66
N VAL A 19 -46.68 14.77 26.56
CA VAL A 19 -45.35 15.38 26.50
C VAL A 19 -44.32 14.29 26.77
N LEU A 20 -43.60 13.87 25.73
CA LEU A 20 -42.50 12.93 25.89
C LEU A 20 -41.38 13.59 26.71
N SER A 21 -40.81 12.85 27.66
CA SER A 21 -39.59 13.30 28.32
C SER A 21 -38.47 13.44 27.29
N GLU A 22 -37.48 14.28 27.57
CA GLU A 22 -36.32 14.46 26.70
C GLU A 22 -35.62 13.11 26.39
N GLU A 23 -35.54 12.23 27.38
CA GLU A 23 -35.03 10.86 27.20
C GLU A 23 -35.89 10.04 26.23
N THR A 24 -37.21 10.07 26.40
CA THR A 24 -38.14 9.33 25.53
C THR A 24 -38.10 9.85 24.11
N TRP A 25 -38.04 11.18 23.94
CA TRP A 25 -37.88 11.81 22.63
C TRP A 25 -36.57 11.41 21.95
N ARG A 26 -35.44 11.42 22.67
CA ARG A 26 -34.13 10.99 22.15
C ARG A 26 -34.16 9.52 21.72
N ARG A 27 -34.74 8.63 22.54
CA ARG A 27 -34.88 7.20 22.22
C ARG A 27 -35.77 6.98 21.00
N ALA A 28 -36.95 7.60 20.97
CA ALA A 28 -37.88 7.52 19.85
C ALA A 28 -37.25 8.05 18.55
N SER A 29 -36.48 9.14 18.63
CA SER A 29 -35.75 9.70 17.47
C SER A 29 -34.68 8.73 16.96
N LEU A 30 -33.89 8.13 17.85
CA LEU A 30 -32.89 7.13 17.47
C LEU A 30 -33.53 5.87 16.86
N ASP A 31 -34.62 5.39 17.44
CA ASP A 31 -35.35 4.23 16.92
C ASP A 31 -36.01 4.54 15.57
N PHE A 32 -36.54 5.75 15.40
CA PHE A 32 -36.97 6.25 14.08
C PHE A 32 -35.81 6.22 13.08
N PHE A 33 -34.64 6.77 13.40
CA PHE A 33 -33.49 6.75 12.49
C PHE A 33 -33.01 5.33 12.15
N LYS A 34 -33.05 4.39 13.10
CA LYS A 34 -32.77 2.97 12.85
C LYS A 34 -33.76 2.40 11.84
N LEU A 35 -35.07 2.68 12.00
CA LEU A 35 -36.12 2.20 11.10
C LEU A 35 -35.99 2.77 9.69
N VAL A 36 -35.64 4.05 9.55
CA VAL A 36 -35.47 4.68 8.23
C VAL A 36 -34.24 4.11 7.50
N GLY A 37 -33.28 3.50 8.22
CA GLY A 37 -32.16 2.78 7.61
C GLY A 37 -31.27 3.67 6.74
N LEU A 38 -30.99 4.89 7.23
CA LEU A 38 -30.23 5.89 6.49
C LEU A 38 -28.75 5.49 6.42
N GLY A 39 -28.23 5.41 5.19
CA GLY A 39 -26.85 5.04 4.91
C GLY A 39 -26.17 6.01 3.95
N LEU A 40 -24.88 5.81 3.73
CA LEU A 40 -24.10 6.47 2.69
C LEU A 40 -24.45 5.83 1.34
N ARG A 41 -25.53 6.31 0.72
CA ARG A 41 -26.04 5.76 -0.55
C ARG A 41 -25.64 6.58 -1.77
N ASP A 42 -25.15 7.80 -1.56
CA ASP A 42 -24.76 8.71 -2.63
C ASP A 42 -23.25 8.62 -2.85
N CYS A 43 -22.83 8.40 -4.09
CA CYS A 43 -21.44 8.46 -4.50
C CYS A 43 -21.12 9.81 -5.16
N CYS A 44 -19.83 10.04 -5.44
CA CYS A 44 -19.41 11.22 -6.18
C CYS A 44 -19.92 11.15 -7.63
N SER A 45 -20.55 12.21 -8.12
CA SER A 45 -20.99 12.33 -9.53
C SER A 45 -19.84 12.17 -10.53
N LEU A 46 -18.63 12.59 -10.16
CA LEU A 46 -17.45 12.53 -11.01
C LEU A 46 -16.71 11.19 -10.96
N CYS A 47 -16.74 10.52 -9.81
CA CYS A 47 -15.96 9.29 -9.61
C CYS A 47 -16.81 8.02 -9.68
N GLY A 48 -18.14 8.14 -9.61
CA GLY A 48 -19.03 6.99 -9.46
C GLY A 48 -18.79 6.23 -8.14
N PRO A 49 -19.23 4.96 -8.05
CA PRO A 49 -19.09 4.15 -6.85
C PRO A 49 -17.67 3.60 -6.61
N HIS A 50 -16.84 3.57 -7.66
CA HIS A 50 -15.49 3.01 -7.65
C HIS A 50 -14.48 4.05 -8.16
N PRO A 51 -14.02 4.96 -7.27
CA PRO A 51 -13.15 6.05 -7.66
C PRO A 51 -11.77 5.54 -8.07
N LYS A 52 -11.22 6.07 -9.17
CA LYS A 52 -9.87 5.73 -9.66
C LYS A 52 -8.75 6.18 -8.74
N VAL A 53 -8.97 7.25 -7.99
CA VAL A 53 -8.13 7.66 -6.85
C VAL A 53 -8.97 7.60 -5.59
N LEU A 54 -8.53 6.82 -4.61
CA LEU A 54 -9.19 6.65 -3.33
C LEU A 54 -8.25 7.09 -2.23
N ILE A 55 -8.79 7.75 -1.21
CA ILE A 55 -8.03 8.30 -0.10
C ILE A 55 -8.62 7.73 1.17
N CYS A 56 -7.78 7.26 2.08
CA CYS A 56 -8.21 6.73 3.36
C CYS A 56 -7.30 7.12 4.51
N ASP A 57 -7.88 7.28 5.69
CA ASP A 57 -7.17 7.70 6.89
C ASP A 57 -7.98 7.40 8.17
N GLY A 58 -7.28 7.30 9.29
CA GLY A 58 -7.84 7.16 10.63
C GLY A 58 -8.18 8.49 11.28
N ILE A 59 -9.41 8.59 11.77
CA ILE A 59 -9.96 9.78 12.43
C ILE A 59 -9.86 9.60 13.93
N VAL A 60 -8.72 10.00 14.48
CA VAL A 60 -8.40 9.90 15.92
C VAL A 60 -9.27 10.85 16.77
N GLY A 61 -9.85 11.90 16.18
CA GLY A 61 -10.62 12.93 16.89
C GLY A 61 -11.89 12.46 17.60
N LEU A 62 -12.48 11.32 17.21
CA LEU A 62 -13.64 10.73 17.91
C LEU A 62 -13.24 10.09 19.26
N ALA A 63 -11.94 9.96 19.54
CA ALA A 63 -11.36 9.63 20.84
C ALA A 63 -10.72 10.91 21.46
N SER A 64 -10.57 10.98 22.79
CA SER A 64 -9.85 12.10 23.42
C SER A 64 -8.44 12.19 22.86
N ALA A 65 -8.09 13.32 22.25
CA ALA A 65 -6.78 13.57 21.67
C ALA A 65 -5.69 13.81 22.73
N ASP A 66 -6.10 14.13 23.96
CA ASP A 66 -5.19 14.57 24.99
C ASP A 66 -5.23 13.54 26.11
N GLY A 67 -4.11 12.86 26.37
CA GLY A 67 -3.92 12.00 27.54
C GLY A 67 -4.03 12.73 28.89
N ALA A 68 -4.74 13.87 28.96
CA ALA A 68 -4.83 14.73 30.12
C ALA A 68 -6.30 15.09 30.45
N GLN A 69 -6.68 14.75 31.68
CA GLN A 69 -7.72 15.33 32.54
C GLN A 69 -9.22 15.18 32.22
N LYS A 70 -9.68 15.11 30.97
CA LYS A 70 -11.11 14.83 30.69
C LYS A 70 -11.31 13.55 29.89
N PRO A 71 -12.18 12.64 30.35
CA PRO A 71 -12.28 11.35 29.71
C PRO A 71 -13.18 11.50 28.46
N GLY A 72 -12.62 11.58 27.24
CA GLY A 72 -13.33 11.47 25.96
C GLY A 72 -13.08 10.18 25.17
N GLY A 73 -14.06 9.81 24.32
CA GLY A 73 -14.19 8.60 23.48
C GLY A 73 -15.46 7.78 23.80
N LEU A 74 -16.08 7.10 22.81
CA LEU A 74 -17.32 6.33 22.98
C LEU A 74 -17.16 5.30 24.10
N GLY A 75 -17.84 5.52 25.22
CA GLY A 75 -17.76 4.71 26.43
C GLY A 75 -18.82 3.62 26.49
N SER A 76 -18.47 2.33 26.52
CA SER A 76 -19.44 1.27 26.85
C SER A 76 -18.77 0.01 27.43
N SER A 77 -19.39 -0.60 28.44
CA SER A 77 -18.98 -1.91 28.98
C SER A 77 -19.05 -3.05 27.97
N LEU A 78 -19.82 -2.89 26.88
CA LEU A 78 -19.95 -3.89 25.82
C LEU A 78 -18.78 -3.87 24.82
N LEU A 79 -17.92 -2.85 24.86
CA LEU A 79 -16.78 -2.73 23.92
C LEU A 79 -15.67 -3.75 24.19
N ASP A 80 -15.43 -4.11 25.46
CA ASP A 80 -14.34 -5.01 25.85
C ASP A 80 -14.58 -6.47 25.42
N ALA A 81 -15.84 -6.85 25.19
CA ALA A 81 -16.21 -8.19 24.74
C ALA A 81 -16.27 -8.32 23.21
N ARG A 82 -16.20 -7.19 22.47
CA ARG A 82 -16.33 -7.19 21.01
C ARG A 82 -14.97 -7.38 20.35
N ARG A 83 -14.96 -8.19 19.31
CA ARG A 83 -13.85 -8.27 18.36
C ARG A 83 -13.84 -6.98 17.52
N THR A 84 -12.65 -6.50 17.23
CA THR A 84 -12.41 -5.36 16.32
C THR A 84 -12.89 -5.66 14.90
N PHE A 85 -13.23 -4.62 14.13
CA PHE A 85 -13.64 -4.72 12.72
C PHE A 85 -12.65 -5.54 11.86
N VAL A 86 -11.37 -5.46 12.21
CA VAL A 86 -10.25 -6.07 11.49
C VAL A 86 -9.87 -7.46 11.99
N HIS A 87 -10.57 -8.04 12.96
CA HIS A 87 -10.29 -9.43 13.35
C HIS A 87 -10.55 -10.40 12.18
N PRO A 88 -9.79 -11.51 12.09
CA PRO A 88 -10.05 -12.50 11.05
C PRO A 88 -11.47 -13.09 11.15
N SER A 89 -12.12 -13.36 10.03
CA SER A 89 -13.45 -13.94 10.00
C SER A 89 -13.47 -15.34 10.61
N ARG A 90 -14.63 -15.76 11.13
CA ARG A 90 -14.85 -17.09 11.70
C ARG A 90 -15.95 -17.83 10.96
N HIS A 91 -15.71 -19.11 10.70
CA HIS A 91 -16.74 -20.03 10.25
C HIS A 91 -17.81 -20.20 11.34
N ALA A 92 -18.96 -20.78 10.99
CA ALA A 92 -20.03 -21.04 11.96
C ALA A 92 -19.57 -21.94 13.13
N SER A 93 -18.57 -22.79 12.91
CA SER A 93 -17.91 -23.62 13.94
C SER A 93 -17.04 -22.84 14.93
N GLY A 94 -16.81 -21.54 14.70
CA GLY A 94 -15.91 -20.71 15.49
C GLY A 94 -14.44 -20.78 15.04
N ALA A 95 -14.09 -21.67 14.11
CA ALA A 95 -12.75 -21.75 13.51
C ALA A 95 -12.42 -20.48 12.71
N LEU A 96 -11.18 -20.01 12.79
CA LEU A 96 -10.70 -18.89 11.99
C LEU A 96 -10.66 -19.27 10.50
N LEU A 97 -11.01 -18.33 9.63
CA LEU A 97 -10.74 -18.42 8.20
C LEU A 97 -9.23 -18.28 7.99
N GLU A 98 -8.51 -19.40 8.05
CA GLU A 98 -7.06 -19.42 7.88
C GLU A 98 -6.68 -19.46 6.39
N LYS A 99 -5.69 -18.65 6.01
CA LYS A 99 -4.98 -18.76 4.74
C LYS A 99 -3.50 -18.96 5.04
N ARG A 100 -2.95 -20.10 4.60
CA ARG A 100 -1.52 -20.38 4.72
C ARG A 100 -0.80 -19.82 3.51
N SER A 101 0.37 -19.24 3.75
CA SER A 101 1.30 -18.84 2.70
C SER A 101 2.58 -19.66 2.90
N ILE A 102 2.81 -20.61 2.01
CA ILE A 102 3.94 -21.53 1.97
C ILE A 102 4.96 -20.96 0.96
N SER A 103 6.19 -20.69 1.41
CA SER A 103 7.28 -20.29 0.50
C SER A 103 7.52 -21.37 -0.54
N GLY A 104 7.73 -21.01 -1.80
CA GLY A 104 7.91 -22.02 -2.84
C GLY A 104 6.59 -22.72 -3.24
N ARG A 105 5.43 -22.23 -2.79
CA ARG A 105 4.10 -22.67 -3.26
C ARG A 105 3.15 -21.49 -3.48
N ASP A 106 3.11 -20.58 -2.51
CA ASP A 106 2.14 -19.49 -2.44
C ASP A 106 2.73 -18.11 -2.81
N TYR A 107 4.06 -17.98 -2.87
CA TYR A 107 4.75 -16.77 -3.32
C TYR A 107 6.22 -17.07 -3.69
N CYS A 108 6.78 -16.30 -4.63
CA CYS A 108 8.11 -16.52 -5.21
C CYS A 108 9.25 -15.80 -4.46
N GLY A 109 9.31 -15.88 -3.13
CA GLY A 109 10.55 -15.45 -2.47
C GLY A 109 10.50 -15.28 -0.97
N ALA A 110 11.64 -15.55 -0.35
CA ALA A 110 11.87 -15.39 1.08
C ALA A 110 12.75 -14.16 1.34
N GLY A 111 12.42 -13.39 2.38
CA GLY A 111 13.29 -12.38 2.96
C GLY A 111 14.42 -13.03 3.74
N LEU A 112 15.39 -12.23 4.18
CA LEU A 112 16.61 -12.69 4.87
C LEU A 112 16.32 -13.56 6.12
N GLU A 113 15.19 -13.30 6.79
CA GLU A 113 14.78 -14.03 8.00
C GLU A 113 13.85 -15.22 7.70
N GLY A 114 13.63 -15.58 6.43
CA GLY A 114 12.75 -16.68 6.03
C GLY A 114 11.24 -16.40 6.19
N GLY A 115 10.84 -15.24 6.72
CA GLY A 115 9.46 -14.87 7.05
C GLY A 115 8.57 -14.38 5.89
N GLY A 116 8.94 -14.64 4.62
CA GLY A 116 8.17 -14.23 3.43
C GLY A 116 8.81 -13.13 2.57
N LEU A 117 8.19 -12.77 1.44
CA LEU A 117 8.79 -11.96 0.37
C LEU A 117 9.16 -10.54 0.82
N LYS A 118 10.46 -10.26 1.00
CA LYS A 118 10.99 -8.88 0.99
C LYS A 118 11.26 -8.52 -0.47
N ARG A 119 10.47 -7.62 -1.05
CA ARG A 119 10.54 -7.28 -2.48
C ARG A 119 11.62 -6.23 -2.68
N LYS A 120 12.87 -6.63 -2.39
CA LYS A 120 14.03 -5.76 -2.46
C LYS A 120 15.05 -6.27 -3.45
N LEU A 121 15.61 -5.38 -4.26
CA LEU A 121 16.75 -5.68 -5.11
C LEU A 121 17.96 -5.97 -4.21
N LEU A 122 18.22 -5.09 -3.27
CA LEU A 122 19.29 -5.27 -2.29
C LEU A 122 18.70 -5.64 -0.95
N LEU A 123 19.01 -6.84 -0.47
CA LEU A 123 18.46 -7.32 0.79
C LEU A 123 19.24 -6.79 1.99
N GLN A 124 20.57 -6.69 1.87
CA GLN A 124 21.49 -6.32 2.94
C GLN A 124 21.28 -4.84 3.38
N PRO A 125 20.86 -4.55 4.62
CA PRO A 125 20.63 -3.20 5.14
C PRO A 125 21.85 -2.28 5.02
N GLU A 126 23.05 -2.80 5.26
CA GLU A 126 24.31 -2.06 5.22
C GLU A 126 24.64 -1.53 3.81
N ILE A 127 24.45 -2.37 2.78
CA ILE A 127 24.61 -1.97 1.38
C ILE A 127 23.52 -0.96 0.98
N ARG A 128 22.27 -1.21 1.41
CA ARG A 128 21.15 -0.28 1.16
C ARG A 128 21.40 1.10 1.74
N GLU A 129 21.87 1.17 2.99
CA GLU A 129 22.19 2.42 3.67
C GLU A 129 23.30 3.18 2.95
N ALA A 130 24.38 2.49 2.56
CA ALA A 130 25.45 3.10 1.79
C ALA A 130 24.96 3.65 0.44
N ILE A 131 24.07 2.94 -0.26
CA ILE A 131 23.48 3.42 -1.52
C ILE A 131 22.53 4.60 -1.31
N ALA A 132 21.74 4.59 -0.24
CA ALA A 132 20.92 5.73 0.14
C ALA A 132 21.78 6.97 0.41
N ARG A 133 22.90 6.81 1.15
CA ARG A 133 23.90 7.87 1.38
C ARG A 133 24.53 8.36 0.07
N LEU A 134 24.92 7.44 -0.81
CA LEU A 134 25.49 7.76 -2.12
C LEU A 134 24.54 8.59 -3.00
N SER A 135 23.23 8.30 -2.95
CA SER A 135 22.23 9.01 -3.75
C SER A 135 22.19 10.52 -3.48
N GLN A 136 22.54 10.91 -2.24
CA GLN A 136 22.43 12.27 -1.73
C GLN A 136 21.04 12.90 -1.93
N HIS A 137 19.98 12.07 -1.97
CA HIS A 137 18.59 12.54 -2.07
C HIS A 137 18.17 13.37 -0.85
N ARG A 138 18.66 13.00 0.35
CA ARG A 138 18.32 13.66 1.62
C ARG A 138 19.58 14.07 2.38
N PRO A 139 20.33 15.09 1.91
CA PRO A 139 21.62 15.47 2.49
C PRO A 139 21.52 16.03 3.93
N LYS A 140 20.31 16.36 4.39
CA LYS A 140 20.04 16.86 5.75
C LYS A 140 19.53 15.78 6.72
N ASP A 141 19.34 14.55 6.26
CA ASP A 141 18.88 13.46 7.12
C ASP A 141 20.02 12.97 8.03
N GLU A 142 19.75 12.78 9.32
CA GLU A 142 20.77 12.40 10.31
C GLU A 142 21.42 11.04 10.00
N LYS A 143 20.69 10.12 9.34
CA LYS A 143 21.17 8.76 9.07
C LYS A 143 21.75 8.62 7.67
N VAL A 144 21.06 9.16 6.66
CA VAL A 144 21.44 8.97 5.24
C VAL A 144 21.96 10.22 4.55
N GLY A 145 22.08 11.35 5.28
CA GLY A 145 22.59 12.60 4.72
C GLY A 145 24.10 12.67 4.61
N GLU A 146 24.83 12.01 5.52
CA GLU A 146 26.29 11.98 5.48
C GLU A 146 26.79 11.31 4.19
N ARG A 147 27.62 12.03 3.44
CA ARG A 147 28.27 11.50 2.23
C ARG A 147 29.14 10.29 2.56
N LEU A 148 29.29 9.40 1.60
CA LEU A 148 30.31 8.36 1.71
C LEU A 148 31.69 9.00 1.62
N SER A 149 32.62 8.53 2.44
CA SER A 149 34.05 8.68 2.19
C SER A 149 34.49 7.76 1.04
N ARG A 150 35.68 8.02 0.48
CA ARG A 150 36.30 7.13 -0.50
C ARG A 150 36.40 5.69 0.00
N ALA A 151 36.86 5.50 1.24
CA ALA A 151 37.00 4.17 1.84
C ALA A 151 35.66 3.44 1.98
N GLU A 152 34.59 4.15 2.36
CA GLU A 152 33.25 3.56 2.45
C GLU A 152 32.69 3.21 1.06
N PHE A 153 32.96 4.03 0.04
CA PHE A 153 32.55 3.72 -1.33
C PHE A 153 33.31 2.51 -1.91
N GLU A 154 34.63 2.43 -1.69
CA GLU A 154 35.43 1.26 -2.07
C GLU A 154 34.93 -0.01 -1.34
N ALA A 155 34.59 0.11 -0.05
CA ALA A 155 33.99 -0.99 0.69
C ALA A 155 32.60 -1.38 0.15
N LEU A 156 31.78 -0.42 -0.32
CA LEU A 156 30.46 -0.67 -0.91
C LEU A 156 30.62 -1.50 -2.19
N LEU A 157 31.50 -1.08 -3.09
CA LEU A 157 31.83 -1.83 -4.29
C LEU A 157 32.35 -3.24 -3.95
N ALA A 158 33.24 -3.35 -2.96
CA ALA A 158 33.79 -4.63 -2.52
C ALA A 158 32.79 -5.51 -1.76
N GLY A 159 31.67 -4.96 -1.27
CA GLY A 159 30.55 -5.69 -0.71
C GLY A 159 29.58 -6.19 -1.78
N LEU A 160 29.29 -5.35 -2.78
CA LEU A 160 28.47 -5.70 -3.94
C LEU A 160 29.13 -6.77 -4.83
N ALA A 161 30.46 -6.75 -4.96
CA ALA A 161 31.21 -7.73 -5.75
C ALA A 161 31.64 -8.98 -4.97
N HIS A 162 31.25 -9.12 -3.71
CA HIS A 162 31.72 -10.22 -2.86
C HIS A 162 31.11 -11.57 -3.26
N GLU A 163 31.90 -12.63 -3.36
CA GLU A 163 31.45 -13.98 -3.79
C GLU A 163 30.64 -14.74 -2.73
N ASP A 164 30.78 -14.36 -1.46
CA ASP A 164 29.96 -14.87 -0.36
C ASP A 164 29.04 -13.75 0.20
N PRO A 165 27.72 -13.79 -0.07
CA PRO A 165 26.79 -12.75 0.36
C PRO A 165 26.50 -12.79 1.88
N GLN A 166 26.98 -13.82 2.59
CA GLN A 166 26.82 -13.94 4.03
C GLN A 166 27.83 -13.09 4.81
N ILE A 167 28.94 -12.69 4.19
CA ILE A 167 29.97 -11.90 4.87
C ILE A 167 29.48 -10.46 5.01
N VAL A 168 29.43 -9.98 6.26
CA VAL A 168 29.04 -8.60 6.56
C VAL A 168 30.29 -7.74 6.70
N LYS A 169 30.57 -6.91 5.69
CA LYS A 169 31.53 -5.81 5.84
C LYS A 169 30.80 -4.68 6.56
N ARG A 170 31.24 -4.30 7.76
CA ARG A 170 30.59 -3.23 8.54
C ARG A 170 30.90 -1.86 7.94
N PHE A 171 29.84 -1.07 7.75
CA PHE A 171 29.89 0.35 7.36
C PHE A 171 29.26 1.16 8.49
N GLY A 172 30.03 1.65 9.47
CA GLY A 172 29.50 2.40 10.63
C GLY A 172 28.43 1.66 11.46
N PRO A 173 27.89 2.24 12.56
CA PRO A 173 26.98 1.52 13.46
C PRO A 173 25.49 1.78 13.13
N GLY A 174 24.69 0.72 13.07
CA GLY A 174 23.23 0.83 12.99
C GLY A 174 22.49 -0.50 12.80
N GLU A 175 22.38 -1.31 13.86
CA GLU A 175 21.65 -2.58 13.87
C GLU A 175 20.14 -2.37 13.68
N ALA A 176 19.63 -2.56 12.46
CA ALA A 176 18.20 -2.58 12.17
C ALA A 176 17.60 -4.00 12.08
N GLU A 177 18.42 -5.05 12.01
CA GLU A 177 17.98 -6.44 11.78
C GLU A 177 18.48 -7.42 12.87
N GLY A 178 18.76 -6.90 14.08
CA GLY A 178 19.22 -7.70 15.22
C GLY A 178 20.73 -8.00 15.20
N PRO A 179 21.25 -8.64 16.28
CA PRO A 179 22.66 -8.96 16.38
C PRO A 179 23.06 -10.02 15.34
N LEU A 180 24.20 -9.79 14.68
CA LEU A 180 24.82 -10.82 13.84
C LEU A 180 25.18 -12.05 14.69
N ALA A 181 25.27 -13.21 14.05
CA ALA A 181 25.84 -14.38 14.70
C ALA A 181 27.29 -14.12 15.14
N GLU A 182 27.78 -14.89 16.11
CA GLU A 182 29.13 -14.72 16.68
C GLU A 182 30.25 -14.82 15.62
N ASP A 183 30.00 -15.50 14.51
CA ASP A 183 30.90 -15.62 13.36
C ASP A 183 30.90 -14.40 12.43
N GLY A 184 30.09 -13.37 12.71
CA GLY A 184 29.95 -12.17 11.91
C GLY A 184 29.24 -12.38 10.56
N ARG A 185 28.61 -13.54 10.35
CA ARG A 185 27.92 -13.89 9.10
C ARG A 185 26.41 -13.71 9.21
N ARG A 186 25.80 -13.28 8.11
CA ARG A 186 24.35 -13.22 7.95
C ARG A 186 23.79 -14.60 7.63
N ARG A 187 22.68 -14.95 8.31
CA ARG A 187 21.91 -16.15 8.00
C ARG A 187 21.18 -15.95 6.67
N LEU A 188 21.43 -16.86 5.73
CA LEU A 188 20.78 -16.91 4.41
C LEU A 188 20.46 -18.38 4.12
N LEU A 189 19.25 -18.63 3.61
CA LEU A 189 18.91 -19.93 3.06
C LEU A 189 19.81 -20.22 1.84
N VAL A 190 20.12 -21.49 1.58
CA VAL A 190 21.05 -21.87 0.50
C VAL A 190 20.55 -21.36 -0.85
N GLU A 191 19.25 -21.52 -1.09
CA GLU A 191 18.53 -21.05 -2.27
C GLU A 191 18.52 -19.52 -2.43
N GLN A 192 18.79 -18.74 -1.37
CA GLN A 192 18.83 -17.28 -1.45
C GLN A 192 20.20 -16.74 -1.86
N ARG A 193 21.28 -17.53 -1.72
CA ARG A 193 22.65 -17.02 -1.88
C ARG A 193 22.92 -16.55 -3.29
N THR A 194 22.64 -17.38 -4.29
CA THR A 194 22.81 -17.02 -5.71
C THR A 194 21.98 -15.80 -6.08
N MET A 195 20.71 -15.75 -5.66
CA MET A 195 19.84 -14.61 -5.90
C MET A 195 20.42 -13.30 -5.33
N VAL A 196 20.98 -13.32 -4.11
CA VAL A 196 21.59 -12.12 -3.51
C VAL A 196 22.86 -11.73 -4.26
N LEU A 197 23.69 -12.71 -4.64
CA LEU A 197 24.90 -12.48 -5.42
C LEU A 197 24.61 -11.80 -6.76
N ASP A 198 23.67 -12.36 -7.55
CA ASP A 198 23.33 -11.83 -8.87
C ASP A 198 22.80 -10.39 -8.78
N ARG A 199 21.93 -10.12 -7.81
CA ARG A 199 21.37 -8.78 -7.59
C ARG A 199 22.44 -7.79 -7.13
N ASN A 200 23.35 -8.21 -6.26
CA ASN A 200 24.47 -7.37 -5.83
C ASN A 200 25.39 -7.05 -7.01
N ARG A 201 25.70 -8.05 -7.86
CA ARG A 201 26.50 -7.88 -9.06
C ARG A 201 25.86 -6.92 -10.06
N ALA A 202 24.54 -7.00 -10.24
CA ALA A 202 23.81 -6.08 -11.11
C ALA A 202 23.91 -4.61 -10.64
N VAL A 203 23.89 -4.38 -9.32
CA VAL A 203 24.09 -3.03 -8.76
C VAL A 203 25.56 -2.60 -8.82
N PHE A 204 26.50 -3.52 -8.64
CA PHE A 204 27.93 -3.24 -8.88
C PHE A 204 28.16 -2.73 -10.31
N GLU A 205 27.63 -3.44 -11.30
CA GLU A 205 27.70 -3.05 -12.72
C GLU A 205 27.06 -1.68 -12.95
N LEU A 206 25.91 -1.40 -12.34
CA LEU A 206 25.28 -0.09 -12.39
C LEU A 206 26.22 1.02 -11.88
N LEU A 207 26.79 0.87 -10.68
CA LEU A 207 27.65 1.90 -10.09
C LEU A 207 28.93 2.12 -10.92
N THR A 208 29.60 1.05 -11.32
CA THR A 208 30.81 1.16 -12.17
C THR A 208 30.49 1.73 -13.56
N GLY A 209 29.31 1.44 -14.11
CA GLY A 209 28.84 2.00 -15.36
C GLY A 209 28.58 3.50 -15.29
N ILE A 210 27.99 3.97 -14.16
CA ILE A 210 27.83 5.40 -13.89
C ILE A 210 29.21 6.08 -13.78
N GLN A 211 30.18 5.47 -13.09
CA GLN A 211 31.55 6.01 -13.02
C GLN A 211 32.18 6.18 -14.41
N ALA A 212 32.19 5.11 -15.21
CA ALA A 212 32.74 5.13 -16.55
C ALA A 212 32.01 6.11 -17.50
N GLU A 213 30.71 6.31 -17.30
CA GLU A 213 29.98 7.32 -18.03
C GLU A 213 30.34 8.75 -17.62
N PHE A 214 30.47 9.02 -16.31
CA PHE A 214 30.86 10.33 -15.82
C PHE A 214 32.22 10.72 -16.40
N GLU A 215 33.19 9.81 -16.39
CA GLU A 215 34.50 10.00 -17.03
C GLU A 215 34.37 10.35 -18.52
N ARG A 216 33.55 9.60 -19.28
CA ARG A 216 33.30 9.88 -20.70
C ARG A 216 32.65 11.24 -20.95
N ARG A 217 31.84 11.73 -20.01
CA ARG A 217 31.21 13.05 -20.06
C ARG A 217 32.12 14.18 -19.52
N GLY A 218 33.36 13.87 -19.10
CA GLY A 218 34.29 14.84 -18.51
C GLY A 218 33.93 15.25 -17.08
N LEU A 219 33.07 14.48 -16.41
CA LEU A 219 32.72 14.64 -15.00
C LEU A 219 33.64 13.76 -14.14
N SER A 220 33.74 14.06 -12.85
CA SER A 220 34.51 13.25 -11.91
C SER A 220 33.87 11.88 -11.68
N ALA A 221 34.67 10.83 -11.80
CA ALA A 221 34.27 9.44 -11.52
C ALA A 221 34.05 9.15 -10.03
N ASN A 222 34.43 10.09 -9.15
CA ASN A 222 34.32 9.96 -7.71
C ASN A 222 32.88 10.23 -7.29
N LEU A 223 32.00 9.23 -7.43
CA LEU A 223 30.57 9.38 -7.14
C LEU A 223 30.29 9.82 -5.69
N TRP A 224 31.21 9.56 -4.76
CA TRP A 224 31.11 10.00 -3.37
C TRP A 224 31.31 11.52 -3.19
N GLU A 225 32.06 12.17 -4.09
CA GLU A 225 32.36 13.61 -4.05
C GLU A 225 31.25 14.47 -4.70
N HIS A 226 30.47 13.89 -5.62
CA HIS A 226 29.56 14.66 -6.48
C HIS A 226 28.10 14.20 -6.38
N TRP A 227 27.23 14.87 -7.12
CA TRP A 227 25.83 14.47 -7.28
C TRP A 227 25.71 13.44 -8.41
N VAL A 228 24.96 12.36 -8.18
CA VAL A 228 24.79 11.24 -9.12
C VAL A 228 23.73 11.48 -10.21
N GLY A 229 23.28 12.73 -10.38
CA GLY A 229 22.43 13.16 -11.49
C GLY A 229 21.07 12.46 -11.54
N GLU A 230 20.70 12.01 -12.74
CA GLU A 230 19.46 11.28 -13.04
C GLU A 230 19.27 9.99 -12.23
N TRP A 231 20.33 9.46 -11.60
CA TRP A 231 20.31 8.23 -10.82
C TRP A 231 19.90 8.42 -9.35
N THR A 232 19.82 9.66 -8.85
CA THR A 232 19.53 9.96 -7.43
C THR A 232 18.28 9.26 -6.92
N ASP A 233 17.14 9.43 -7.59
CA ASP A 233 15.86 8.86 -7.13
C ASP A 233 15.86 7.33 -7.16
N LEU A 234 16.52 6.74 -8.16
CA LEU A 234 16.65 5.30 -8.28
C LEU A 234 17.48 4.75 -7.13
N LEU A 235 18.70 5.27 -6.94
CA LEU A 235 19.62 4.81 -5.91
C LEU A 235 18.99 4.99 -4.52
N TYR A 236 18.34 6.14 -4.25
CA TYR A 236 17.64 6.32 -2.98
C TYR A 236 16.50 5.30 -2.79
N SER A 237 15.74 5.00 -3.84
CA SER A 237 14.66 4.00 -3.77
C SER A 237 15.18 2.57 -3.53
N LEU A 238 16.34 2.21 -4.09
CA LEU A 238 17.02 0.94 -3.83
C LEU A 238 17.50 0.86 -2.37
N GLY A 239 17.99 1.98 -1.82
CA GLY A 239 18.49 2.09 -0.45
C GLY A 239 17.43 2.31 0.64
N ALA A 240 16.22 2.76 0.28
CA ALA A 240 15.19 3.13 1.25
C ALA A 240 14.84 1.98 2.20
N HIS A 241 14.79 2.28 3.50
CA HIS A 241 14.68 1.27 4.57
C HIS A 241 13.25 0.79 4.81
N ASP A 242 12.25 1.62 4.53
CA ASP A 242 10.88 1.45 5.05
C ASP A 242 9.85 0.91 4.03
N SER A 243 10.22 0.70 2.77
CA SER A 243 9.27 0.27 1.72
C SER A 243 9.87 -0.76 0.77
N ASP A 244 9.09 -1.76 0.38
CA ASP A 244 9.43 -2.67 -0.73
C ASP A 244 9.59 -1.91 -2.06
N GLU A 245 10.30 -2.46 -3.04
CA GLU A 245 10.55 -1.84 -4.34
C GLU A 245 9.26 -1.75 -5.13
N ASP A 246 8.95 -0.55 -5.62
CA ASP A 246 7.77 -0.25 -6.44
C ASP A 246 8.13 0.57 -7.69
N LEU A 247 9.36 0.39 -8.17
CA LEU A 247 9.92 1.18 -9.27
C LEU A 247 9.26 0.91 -10.62
N VAL A 248 8.75 -0.31 -10.81
CA VAL A 248 8.05 -0.75 -12.04
C VAL A 248 6.62 -1.12 -11.66
N GLY A 249 5.66 -0.31 -12.10
CA GLY A 249 4.24 -0.62 -12.00
C GLY A 249 3.77 -1.66 -13.00
N SER A 250 2.60 -2.23 -12.72
CA SER A 250 1.97 -3.25 -13.57
C SER A 250 1.86 -2.86 -15.05
N LYS A 251 1.41 -1.63 -15.34
CA LYS A 251 1.24 -1.17 -16.72
C LYS A 251 2.57 -0.81 -17.41
N ALA A 252 3.66 -0.67 -16.65
CA ALA A 252 5.00 -0.41 -17.17
C ALA A 252 5.81 -1.68 -17.48
N LEU A 253 5.38 -2.87 -17.02
CA LEU A 253 6.10 -4.13 -17.23
C LEU A 253 6.36 -4.40 -18.72
N HIS A 254 5.35 -4.23 -19.56
CA HIS A 254 5.48 -4.50 -20.99
C HIS A 254 6.52 -3.61 -21.68
N VAL A 255 6.67 -2.35 -21.23
CA VAL A 255 7.69 -1.42 -21.73
C VAL A 255 9.08 -1.89 -21.32
N VAL A 256 9.25 -2.23 -20.04
CA VAL A 256 10.52 -2.72 -19.51
C VAL A 256 10.92 -4.03 -20.22
N ARG A 257 9.99 -4.96 -20.42
CA ARG A 257 10.21 -6.18 -21.20
C ARG A 257 10.66 -5.88 -22.63
N ARG A 258 9.98 -4.97 -23.33
CA ARG A 258 10.38 -4.56 -24.70
C ARG A 258 11.83 -4.05 -24.74
N LEU A 259 12.18 -3.16 -23.81
CA LEU A 259 13.52 -2.57 -23.73
C LEU A 259 14.59 -3.62 -23.39
N LEU A 260 14.28 -4.55 -22.50
CA LEU A 260 15.18 -5.67 -22.16
C LEU A 260 15.36 -6.66 -23.33
N LEU A 261 14.35 -6.82 -24.18
CA LEU A 261 14.42 -7.62 -25.41
C LEU A 261 15.00 -6.86 -26.62
N GLY A 262 15.70 -5.75 -26.37
CA GLY A 262 16.41 -4.97 -27.38
C GLY A 262 15.52 -4.11 -28.29
N GLY A 263 14.25 -3.91 -27.93
CA GLY A 263 13.39 -2.94 -28.60
C GLY A 263 13.63 -1.51 -28.13
N GLU A 264 13.12 -0.53 -28.88
CA GLU A 264 13.12 0.88 -28.49
C GLU A 264 11.76 1.31 -27.93
N ALA A 265 11.77 2.30 -27.05
CA ALA A 265 10.56 2.89 -26.50
C ALA A 265 9.86 3.80 -27.51
N THR A 266 8.55 3.65 -27.60
CA THR A 266 7.67 4.57 -28.34
C THR A 266 7.24 5.77 -27.47
N LEU A 267 6.54 6.75 -28.08
CA LEU A 267 5.93 7.84 -27.33
C LEU A 267 4.90 7.35 -26.30
N GLU A 268 4.13 6.31 -26.64
CA GLU A 268 3.13 5.76 -25.73
C GLU A 268 3.79 4.97 -24.59
N ASP A 269 4.87 4.24 -24.87
CA ASP A 269 5.66 3.57 -23.84
C ASP A 269 6.19 4.55 -22.80
N ARG A 270 6.67 5.70 -23.27
CA ARG A 270 7.10 6.80 -22.38
C ARG A 270 5.94 7.31 -21.54
N ARG A 271 4.72 7.40 -22.07
CA ARG A 271 3.53 7.81 -21.28
C ARG A 271 3.15 6.77 -20.23
N ASP A 272 3.24 5.49 -20.56
CA ASP A 272 3.00 4.41 -19.62
C ASP A 272 4.07 4.36 -18.52
N LEU A 273 5.35 4.58 -18.85
CA LEU A 273 6.40 4.78 -17.85
C LEU A 273 6.13 6.01 -16.98
N ALA A 274 5.65 7.13 -17.54
CA ALA A 274 5.32 8.31 -16.72
C ALA A 274 4.18 8.04 -15.72
N ARG A 275 3.25 7.15 -16.07
CA ARG A 275 2.11 6.77 -15.22
C ARG A 275 2.51 5.79 -14.13
N ASP A 276 3.37 4.83 -14.45
CA ASP A 276 3.60 3.64 -13.61
C ASP A 276 5.06 3.35 -13.25
N ALA A 277 6.02 4.09 -13.79
CA ALA A 277 7.44 3.99 -13.46
C ALA A 277 8.16 5.34 -13.67
N PRO A 278 7.74 6.43 -13.02
CA PRO A 278 8.17 7.78 -13.37
C PRO A 278 9.68 8.03 -13.19
N ILE A 279 10.32 7.31 -12.26
CA ILE A 279 11.78 7.36 -12.08
C ILE A 279 12.48 6.77 -13.31
N LEU A 280 12.01 5.60 -13.80
CA LEU A 280 12.53 5.00 -15.02
C LEU A 280 12.25 5.87 -16.25
N ARG A 281 11.09 6.55 -16.29
CA ARG A 281 10.78 7.52 -17.34
C ARG A 281 11.81 8.65 -17.39
N ARG A 282 12.17 9.25 -16.24
CA ARG A 282 13.15 10.33 -16.17
C ARG A 282 14.53 9.88 -16.62
N ILE A 283 14.97 8.69 -16.17
CA ILE A 283 16.23 8.11 -16.63
C ILE A 283 16.16 7.88 -18.15
N LEU A 284 15.11 7.25 -18.67
CA LEU A 284 15.00 7.01 -20.12
C LEU A 284 15.08 8.32 -20.93
N ASP A 285 14.38 9.36 -20.48
CA ASP A 285 14.41 10.69 -21.12
C ASP A 285 15.80 11.34 -21.07
N ALA A 286 16.55 11.16 -19.98
CA ALA A 286 17.93 11.64 -19.86
C ALA A 286 18.89 10.97 -20.86
N TYR A 287 18.54 9.77 -21.35
CA TYR A 287 19.30 9.02 -22.37
C TYR A 287 18.63 9.05 -23.75
N GLY A 288 17.90 10.12 -24.08
CA GLY A 288 17.34 10.36 -25.41
C GLY A 288 15.97 9.72 -25.65
N GLY A 289 15.39 9.03 -24.67
CA GLY A 289 14.01 8.58 -24.69
C GLY A 289 13.75 7.26 -25.42
N LEU A 290 14.77 6.62 -26.01
CA LEU A 290 14.62 5.40 -26.83
C LEU A 290 15.06 4.13 -26.10
N ALA A 291 16.21 4.15 -25.44
CA ALA A 291 16.76 2.98 -24.76
C ALA A 291 17.55 3.40 -23.51
N PHE A 292 17.67 2.46 -22.55
CA PHE A 292 18.52 2.64 -21.37
C PHE A 292 20.00 2.36 -21.69
N PRO A 293 20.94 2.94 -20.93
CA PRO A 293 22.35 2.61 -21.08
C PRO A 293 22.61 1.12 -20.78
N ALA A 294 23.59 0.54 -21.48
CA ALA A 294 23.88 -0.89 -21.42
C ALA A 294 24.16 -1.40 -19.99
N PHE A 295 24.92 -0.62 -19.20
CA PHE A 295 25.27 -0.98 -17.82
C PHE A 295 24.06 -1.06 -16.86
N PHE A 296 22.91 -0.49 -17.24
CA PHE A 296 21.69 -0.56 -16.43
C PHE A 296 20.85 -1.82 -16.71
N THR A 297 21.16 -2.56 -17.79
CA THR A 297 20.33 -3.67 -18.27
C THR A 297 20.12 -4.76 -17.20
N ARG A 298 21.17 -5.19 -16.49
CA ARG A 298 21.05 -6.21 -15.44
C ARG A 298 20.25 -5.74 -14.23
N THR A 299 20.44 -4.50 -13.80
CA THR A 299 19.62 -3.93 -12.72
C THR A 299 18.15 -3.86 -13.15
N LEU A 300 17.87 -3.37 -14.37
CA LEU A 300 16.52 -3.28 -14.91
C LEU A 300 15.84 -4.65 -15.04
N TYR A 301 16.59 -5.67 -15.45
CA TYR A 301 16.13 -7.06 -15.50
C TYR A 301 15.67 -7.58 -14.13
N HIS A 302 16.48 -7.41 -13.08
CA HIS A 302 16.06 -7.83 -11.74
C HIS A 302 14.89 -7.01 -11.20
N LEU A 303 14.81 -5.71 -11.51
CA LEU A 303 13.65 -4.89 -11.16
C LEU A 303 12.38 -5.38 -11.88
N TYR A 304 12.49 -5.80 -13.14
CA TYR A 304 11.39 -6.42 -13.89
C TYR A 304 10.92 -7.71 -13.23
N LEU A 305 11.84 -8.64 -12.94
CA LEU A 305 11.48 -9.91 -12.29
C LEU A 305 10.86 -9.69 -10.91
N LEU A 306 11.40 -8.76 -10.11
CA LEU A 306 10.81 -8.39 -8.82
C LEU A 306 9.38 -7.89 -8.97
N ALA A 307 9.12 -7.02 -9.95
CA ALA A 307 7.78 -6.49 -10.21
C ALA A 307 6.82 -7.56 -10.76
N LEU A 308 7.28 -8.42 -11.68
CA LEU A 308 6.52 -9.52 -12.26
C LEU A 308 6.09 -10.53 -11.17
N LEU A 309 7.06 -11.02 -10.38
CA LEU A 309 6.82 -11.99 -9.32
C LEU A 309 6.00 -11.40 -8.16
N ALA A 310 6.15 -10.10 -7.88
CA ALA A 310 5.34 -9.41 -6.89
C ALA A 310 3.84 -9.39 -7.22
N ARG A 311 3.43 -9.66 -8.46
CA ARG A 311 2.02 -9.78 -8.83
C ARG A 311 1.36 -11.02 -8.24
N GLY A 312 2.13 -11.96 -7.69
CA GLY A 312 1.57 -13.18 -7.14
C GLY A 312 0.99 -14.10 -8.21
N ALA A 313 1.50 -14.05 -9.44
CA ALA A 313 1.44 -15.21 -10.31
C ALA A 313 2.48 -16.19 -9.77
N THR A 314 2.04 -17.25 -9.09
CA THR A 314 2.93 -18.38 -8.79
C THR A 314 2.19 -19.66 -9.11
N GLY A 315 2.78 -20.46 -9.96
CA GLY A 315 2.48 -21.88 -10.16
C GLY A 315 3.81 -22.57 -10.00
N PHE A 316 3.91 -23.54 -9.11
CA PHE A 316 5.18 -24.17 -8.81
C PHE A 316 5.40 -25.44 -9.59
N GLU A 317 6.68 -25.79 -9.61
CA GLU A 317 7.21 -27.07 -10.00
C GLU A 317 6.61 -28.19 -9.14
N VAL A 318 5.60 -28.86 -9.68
CA VAL A 318 5.07 -30.10 -9.10
C VAL A 318 5.56 -31.22 -9.99
N GLU A 319 6.19 -32.23 -9.39
CA GLU A 319 6.67 -33.43 -10.11
C GLU A 319 7.68 -33.11 -11.24
N GLY A 320 8.50 -32.07 -11.08
CA GLY A 320 9.55 -31.70 -12.04
C GLY A 320 9.06 -30.90 -13.25
N ARG A 321 7.78 -30.47 -13.27
CA ARG A 321 7.23 -29.63 -14.33
C ARG A 321 7.18 -28.16 -13.91
N ARG A 322 7.93 -27.28 -14.58
CA ARG A 322 7.93 -25.83 -14.35
C ARG A 322 6.51 -25.25 -14.51
N GLY A 323 6.09 -24.39 -13.59
CA GLY A 323 4.80 -23.71 -13.68
C GLY A 323 4.79 -22.60 -14.74
N TRP A 324 3.59 -22.17 -15.16
CA TRP A 324 3.38 -21.26 -16.31
C TRP A 324 4.16 -19.92 -16.25
N VAL A 325 4.52 -19.47 -15.05
CA VAL A 325 5.33 -18.26 -14.83
C VAL A 325 6.80 -18.51 -15.18
N HIS A 326 7.34 -19.64 -14.75
CA HIS A 326 8.72 -20.03 -15.06
C HIS A 326 8.86 -20.36 -16.55
N GLU A 327 7.88 -21.06 -17.13
CA GLU A 327 7.82 -21.31 -18.58
C GLU A 327 7.89 -20.01 -19.40
N ALA A 328 7.37 -18.89 -18.88
CA ALA A 328 7.45 -17.58 -19.54
C ALA A 328 8.76 -16.81 -19.26
N ILE A 329 9.37 -17.01 -18.09
CA ILE A 329 10.62 -16.35 -17.68
C ILE A 329 11.83 -16.99 -18.38
N ASP A 330 11.85 -18.31 -18.55
CA ASP A 330 12.98 -19.03 -19.14
C ASP A 330 13.44 -18.50 -20.52
N PRO A 331 12.55 -18.36 -21.53
CA PRO A 331 12.94 -17.78 -22.82
C PRO A 331 13.31 -16.30 -22.70
N PHE A 332 12.77 -15.58 -21.72
CA PHE A 332 13.11 -14.20 -21.47
C PHE A 332 14.54 -14.05 -20.92
N ASP A 333 14.92 -14.88 -19.96
CA ASP A 333 16.26 -14.92 -19.38
C ASP A 333 17.29 -15.25 -20.46
N GLN A 334 17.03 -16.29 -21.26
CA GLN A 334 17.88 -16.66 -22.38
C GLN A 334 18.06 -15.51 -23.40
N ALA A 335 16.98 -14.81 -23.75
CA ALA A 335 17.05 -13.70 -24.68
C ALA A 335 17.85 -12.51 -24.12
N VAL A 336 17.67 -12.17 -22.83
CA VAL A 336 18.41 -11.10 -22.17
C VAL A 336 19.90 -11.42 -22.09
N ASP A 337 20.25 -12.67 -21.80
CA ASP A 337 21.64 -13.14 -21.74
C ASP A 337 22.33 -13.08 -23.10
N LEU A 338 21.69 -13.62 -24.14
CA LEU A 338 22.24 -13.57 -25.51
C LEU A 338 22.37 -12.12 -26.03
N LEU A 339 21.44 -11.23 -25.68
CA LEU A 339 21.57 -9.79 -25.99
C LEU A 339 22.73 -9.13 -25.26
N ALA A 340 23.00 -9.52 -24.02
CA ALA A 340 24.16 -9.04 -23.29
C ALA A 340 25.46 -9.52 -23.94
N GLU A 341 25.53 -10.80 -24.35
CA GLU A 341 26.69 -11.35 -25.07
C GLU A 341 26.92 -10.68 -26.43
N ALA A 342 25.84 -10.41 -27.18
CA ALA A 342 25.90 -9.75 -28.49
C ALA A 342 26.55 -8.35 -28.44
N ARG A 343 26.59 -7.70 -27.27
CA ARG A 343 27.26 -6.40 -27.08
C ARG A 343 28.76 -6.55 -26.92
N GLY A 344 29.23 -7.66 -26.37
CA GLY A 344 30.65 -7.94 -26.14
C GLY A 344 31.32 -8.64 -27.32
N ARG A 345 30.55 -9.42 -28.08
CA ARG A 345 31.04 -10.15 -29.26
C ARG A 345 29.93 -10.38 -30.29
N PRO A 346 30.28 -10.58 -31.57
CA PRO A 346 29.34 -11.11 -32.54
C PRO A 346 28.84 -12.51 -32.11
N LEU A 347 27.52 -12.72 -32.18
CA LEU A 347 26.91 -14.03 -31.99
C LEU A 347 27.16 -14.92 -33.22
N SER A 348 27.18 -16.23 -33.02
CA SER A 348 27.15 -17.24 -34.08
C SER A 348 25.76 -17.29 -34.77
N ILE A 349 25.65 -18.02 -35.88
CA ILE A 349 24.35 -18.21 -36.56
C ILE A 349 23.36 -18.93 -35.63
N GLU A 350 23.83 -19.92 -34.88
CA GLU A 350 23.00 -20.69 -33.95
C GLU A 350 22.52 -19.83 -32.77
N GLU A 351 23.43 -19.06 -32.16
CA GLU A 351 23.08 -18.14 -31.06
C GLU A 351 22.10 -17.06 -31.50
N ARG A 352 22.20 -16.57 -32.74
CA ARG A 352 21.21 -15.64 -33.31
C ARG A 352 19.84 -16.30 -33.46
N ARG A 353 19.79 -17.53 -33.97
CA ARG A 353 18.53 -18.28 -34.09
C ARG A 353 17.89 -18.49 -32.72
N GLN A 354 18.69 -18.93 -31.73
CA GLN A 354 18.23 -19.10 -30.36
C GLN A 354 17.73 -17.80 -29.75
N LEU A 355 18.41 -16.67 -30.01
CA LEU A 355 17.95 -15.36 -29.57
C LEU A 355 16.59 -15.01 -30.17
N ASP A 356 16.40 -15.20 -31.47
CA ASP A 356 15.13 -14.87 -32.13
C ASP A 356 13.97 -15.77 -31.65
N GLU A 357 14.22 -17.07 -31.46
CA GLU A 357 13.26 -18.02 -30.87
C GLU A 357 12.89 -17.63 -29.44
N ALA A 358 13.89 -17.36 -28.59
CA ALA A 358 13.71 -16.96 -27.20
C ALA A 358 12.94 -15.64 -27.08
N ARG A 359 13.26 -14.65 -27.93
CA ARG A 359 12.51 -13.39 -28.01
C ARG A 359 11.07 -13.61 -28.44
N GLY A 360 10.83 -14.48 -29.43
CA GLY A 360 9.50 -14.83 -29.89
C GLY A 360 8.64 -15.40 -28.76
N LEU A 361 9.16 -16.43 -28.09
CA LEU A 361 8.48 -17.09 -26.97
C LEU A 361 8.26 -16.15 -25.78
N ALA A 362 9.25 -15.32 -25.42
CA ALA A 362 9.10 -14.34 -24.35
C ALA A 362 8.00 -13.30 -24.67
N ASN A 363 7.91 -12.84 -25.93
CA ASN A 363 6.85 -11.93 -26.37
C ASN A 363 5.46 -12.58 -26.40
N GLU A 364 5.38 -13.89 -26.61
CA GLU A 364 4.14 -14.65 -26.58
C GLU A 364 3.64 -14.88 -25.15
N LEU A 365 4.53 -15.35 -24.26
CA LEU A 365 4.13 -15.90 -22.96
C LEU A 365 4.04 -14.84 -21.84
N LEU A 366 4.99 -13.91 -21.77
CA LEU A 366 5.04 -12.94 -20.67
C LEU A 366 3.83 -12.00 -20.59
N PRO A 367 3.20 -11.54 -21.69
CA PRO A 367 2.04 -10.65 -21.59
C PRO A 367 0.90 -11.24 -20.74
N GLY A 368 0.67 -12.56 -20.79
CA GLY A 368 -0.31 -13.22 -19.95
C GLY A 368 0.06 -13.21 -18.46
N VAL A 369 1.35 -13.44 -18.15
CA VAL A 369 1.89 -13.36 -16.78
C VAL A 369 1.83 -11.94 -16.23
N GLU A 370 2.25 -10.95 -17.04
CA GLU A 370 2.24 -9.53 -16.72
C GLU A 370 0.81 -9.03 -16.41
N ARG A 371 -0.21 -9.55 -17.09
CA ARG A 371 -1.60 -9.16 -16.85
C ARG A 371 -2.31 -10.00 -15.79
N LEU A 372 -1.79 -11.18 -15.46
CA LEU A 372 -2.51 -12.25 -14.74
C LEU A 372 -3.70 -12.80 -15.56
N GLU A 373 -3.54 -12.82 -16.88
CA GLU A 373 -4.54 -13.22 -17.87
C GLU A 373 -3.87 -14.19 -18.85
N PRO A 374 -3.71 -15.48 -18.48
CA PRO A 374 -3.07 -16.46 -19.36
C PRO A 374 -3.83 -16.58 -20.67
N SER A 375 -3.10 -16.81 -21.77
CA SER A 375 -3.71 -17.16 -23.06
C SER A 375 -4.50 -18.47 -22.96
N PRO A 376 -5.42 -18.77 -23.89
CA PRO A 376 -6.09 -20.08 -23.93
C PRO A 376 -5.11 -21.26 -23.90
N GLU A 377 -3.99 -21.15 -24.61
CA GLU A 377 -2.95 -22.19 -24.66
C GLU A 377 -2.21 -22.30 -23.33
N GLN A 378 -1.83 -21.17 -22.71
CA GLN A 378 -1.23 -21.15 -21.38
C GLN A 378 -2.18 -21.76 -20.34
N TRP A 379 -3.46 -21.37 -20.39
CA TRP A 379 -4.49 -21.90 -19.51
C TRP A 379 -4.64 -23.41 -19.66
N GLU A 380 -4.66 -23.94 -20.89
CA GLU A 380 -4.77 -25.38 -21.10
C GLU A 380 -3.54 -26.17 -20.65
N ARG A 381 -2.35 -25.57 -20.71
CA ARG A 381 -1.13 -26.19 -20.19
C ARG A 381 -1.11 -26.23 -18.65
N MET A 382 -1.72 -25.27 -17.96
CA MET A 382 -1.74 -25.22 -16.50
C MET A 382 -2.43 -26.45 -15.89
N ILE A 383 -1.87 -26.97 -14.81
CA ILE A 383 -2.53 -28.04 -14.03
C ILE A 383 -3.73 -27.49 -13.25
N ALA A 384 -4.67 -28.36 -12.87
CA ALA A 384 -5.89 -27.95 -12.17
C ALA A 384 -5.61 -27.15 -10.88
N ALA A 385 -4.55 -27.51 -10.15
CA ALA A 385 -4.13 -26.79 -8.94
C ALA A 385 -3.66 -25.35 -9.23
N GLU A 386 -2.95 -25.12 -10.33
CA GLU A 386 -2.52 -23.77 -10.74
C GLU A 386 -3.73 -22.92 -11.17
N ARG A 387 -4.66 -23.51 -11.94
CA ARG A 387 -5.89 -22.83 -12.39
C ARG A 387 -6.74 -22.40 -11.19
N LEU A 388 -6.91 -23.29 -10.20
CA LEU A 388 -7.64 -23.00 -8.97
C LEU A 388 -6.97 -21.90 -8.14
N LEU A 389 -5.65 -21.99 -7.97
CA LEU A 389 -4.86 -20.99 -7.23
C LEU A 389 -4.93 -19.61 -7.89
N LEU A 390 -4.81 -19.53 -9.22
CA LEU A 390 -4.94 -18.28 -9.96
C LEU A 390 -6.36 -17.71 -9.82
N ARG A 391 -7.41 -18.51 -9.97
CA ARG A 391 -8.81 -18.07 -9.76
C ARG A 391 -9.02 -17.51 -8.36
N GLU A 392 -8.56 -18.22 -7.33
CA GLU A 392 -8.66 -17.77 -5.94
C GLU A 392 -7.97 -16.41 -5.73
N ARG A 393 -6.76 -16.26 -6.29
CA ARG A 393 -5.95 -15.04 -6.20
C ARG A 393 -6.54 -13.84 -6.93
N LEU A 394 -7.21 -14.09 -8.05
CA LEU A 394 -7.99 -13.09 -8.78
C LEU A 394 -9.35 -12.80 -8.10
N GLY A 395 -9.67 -13.50 -7.01
CA GLY A 395 -10.92 -13.32 -6.28
C GLY A 395 -12.13 -13.89 -6.99
N ARG A 396 -11.92 -14.82 -7.92
CA ARG A 396 -12.95 -15.57 -8.63
C ARG A 396 -13.38 -16.80 -7.82
N ASP A 397 -14.50 -17.39 -8.18
CA ASP A 397 -14.92 -18.69 -7.67
C ASP A 397 -14.29 -19.84 -8.50
N GLU A 398 -14.66 -21.08 -8.18
CA GLU A 398 -14.13 -22.27 -8.86
C GLU A 398 -14.53 -22.34 -10.34
N SER A 399 -15.64 -21.70 -10.74
CA SER A 399 -16.06 -21.60 -12.14
C SER A 399 -15.35 -20.46 -12.89
N GLY A 400 -14.65 -19.58 -12.17
CA GLY A 400 -14.05 -18.36 -12.70
C GLY A 400 -15.00 -17.15 -12.68
N ALA A 401 -16.20 -17.31 -12.14
CA ALA A 401 -17.18 -16.24 -12.02
C ALA A 401 -16.88 -15.31 -10.84
N GLU A 402 -17.55 -14.16 -10.84
CA GLU A 402 -17.43 -13.19 -9.76
C GLU A 402 -18.16 -13.67 -8.50
N ARG A 403 -17.58 -13.39 -7.33
CA ARG A 403 -18.22 -13.73 -6.06
C ARG A 403 -19.36 -12.76 -5.76
N PRO A 404 -20.60 -13.23 -5.58
CA PRO A 404 -21.70 -12.37 -5.15
C PRO A 404 -21.46 -11.84 -3.73
N PRO A 405 -22.14 -10.75 -3.33
CA PRO A 405 -22.17 -10.32 -1.94
C PRO A 405 -22.58 -11.44 -0.99
N LEU A 406 -21.94 -11.51 0.17
CA LEU A 406 -22.31 -12.44 1.22
C LEU A 406 -23.74 -12.11 1.71
N PRO A 407 -24.60 -13.12 1.92
CA PRO A 407 -25.97 -12.88 2.35
C PRO A 407 -26.03 -12.22 3.72
N THR A 408 -27.12 -11.49 3.98
CA THR A 408 -27.38 -10.90 5.30
C THR A 408 -27.41 -12.00 6.36
N GLY A 409 -26.75 -11.77 7.51
CA GLY A 409 -26.65 -12.77 8.59
C GLY A 409 -25.49 -13.77 8.45
N HIS A 410 -24.71 -13.71 7.37
CA HIS A 410 -23.50 -14.54 7.22
C HIS A 410 -22.50 -14.30 8.36
N SER A 411 -21.87 -15.35 8.89
CA SER A 411 -20.99 -15.26 10.08
C SER A 411 -19.80 -14.30 9.89
N PHE A 412 -19.29 -14.18 8.67
CA PHE A 412 -18.19 -13.26 8.34
C PHE A 412 -18.58 -11.78 8.37
N ARG A 413 -19.88 -11.46 8.31
CA ARG A 413 -20.39 -10.09 8.26
C ARG A 413 -20.74 -9.53 9.63
N ALA A 414 -21.17 -10.38 10.56
CA ALA A 414 -21.80 -9.98 11.82
C ALA A 414 -21.01 -8.91 12.61
N GLU A 415 -19.69 -9.08 12.72
CA GLU A 415 -18.82 -8.13 13.44
C GLU A 415 -18.58 -6.85 12.63
N GLN A 416 -18.45 -6.96 11.32
CA GLN A 416 -18.17 -5.82 10.45
C GLN A 416 -19.38 -4.92 10.28
N ASP A 417 -20.58 -5.50 10.11
CA ASP A 417 -21.84 -4.76 10.00
C ASP A 417 -22.17 -4.01 11.31
N ALA A 418 -21.72 -4.50 12.46
CA ALA A 418 -21.92 -3.86 13.76
C ALA A 418 -20.97 -2.68 14.03
N LEU A 419 -19.86 -2.57 13.29
CA LEU A 419 -18.81 -1.58 13.50
C LEU A 419 -18.58 -0.70 12.28
N ALA A 420 -19.33 -0.86 11.20
CA ALA A 420 -19.08 -0.15 9.96
C ALA A 420 -20.35 0.26 9.21
N CYS A 421 -20.20 1.24 8.32
CA CYS A 421 -21.21 1.64 7.35
C CYS A 421 -20.58 1.73 5.97
N TYR A 422 -20.90 0.73 5.14
CA TYR A 422 -20.52 0.62 3.73
C TYR A 422 -21.77 0.25 2.91
N THR A 423 -22.69 1.19 2.81
CA THR A 423 -24.04 0.97 2.23
C THR A 423 -24.15 1.35 0.76
N LEU A 424 -23.05 1.84 0.17
CA LEU A 424 -22.98 2.16 -1.25
C LEU A 424 -22.97 0.86 -2.08
N PRO A 425 -23.77 0.76 -3.17
CA PRO A 425 -23.72 -0.39 -4.05
C PRO A 425 -22.30 -0.67 -4.56
N GLY A 426 -21.90 -1.94 -4.57
CA GLY A 426 -20.54 -2.37 -4.92
C GLY A 426 -19.58 -2.44 -3.72
N TRP A 427 -19.94 -1.89 -2.56
CA TRP A 427 -19.14 -1.95 -1.32
C TRP A 427 -19.62 -3.00 -0.32
N GLU A 428 -20.54 -3.88 -0.74
CA GLU A 428 -20.99 -5.01 0.06
C GLU A 428 -19.83 -5.99 0.28
N GLN A 429 -19.83 -6.64 1.45
CA GLN A 429 -18.83 -7.65 1.76
C GLN A 429 -19.03 -8.89 0.88
N LYS A 430 -18.00 -9.25 0.11
CA LYS A 430 -17.99 -10.39 -0.84
C LYS A 430 -17.18 -11.59 -0.33
N ARG A 431 -16.32 -11.38 0.67
CA ARG A 431 -15.49 -12.44 1.27
C ARG A 431 -15.14 -12.17 2.73
N GLY A 432 -14.77 -13.23 3.44
CA GLY A 432 -14.23 -13.13 4.80
C GLY A 432 -12.84 -12.53 4.80
N LEU A 433 -12.45 -11.95 5.94
CA LEU A 433 -11.10 -11.47 6.19
C LEU A 433 -10.24 -12.64 6.68
N PRO A 434 -9.25 -13.14 5.91
CA PRO A 434 -8.44 -14.26 6.32
C PRO A 434 -7.48 -13.90 7.46
N TRP A 435 -7.08 -14.94 8.21
CA TRP A 435 -5.93 -14.95 9.10
C TRP A 435 -4.76 -15.56 8.34
N TYR A 436 -3.68 -14.79 8.17
CA TYR A 436 -2.46 -15.28 7.53
C TYR A 436 -1.49 -15.80 8.57
N SER A 437 -1.53 -17.10 8.85
CA SER A 437 -0.78 -17.69 9.99
C SER A 437 0.74 -17.53 9.90
N SER A 438 1.30 -17.37 8.70
CA SER A 438 2.72 -17.07 8.47
C SER A 438 3.11 -15.66 8.90
N PHE A 439 2.20 -14.69 8.81
CA PHE A 439 2.49 -13.26 9.02
C PHE A 439 1.80 -12.68 10.25
N GLU A 440 0.86 -13.39 10.86
CA GLU A 440 -0.09 -12.82 11.81
C GLU A 440 -0.33 -13.71 13.03
N HIS A 441 -0.54 -13.07 14.17
CA HIS A 441 -1.16 -13.72 15.31
C HIS A 441 -2.64 -14.03 15.02
N PRO A 442 -3.26 -15.01 15.71
CA PRO A 442 -4.68 -15.40 15.50
C PRO A 442 -5.69 -14.25 15.68
N ASP A 443 -5.29 -13.16 16.32
CA ASP A 443 -6.11 -11.95 16.47
C ASP A 443 -5.97 -10.95 15.31
N GLY A 444 -5.13 -11.26 14.31
CA GLY A 444 -4.89 -10.45 13.13
C GLY A 444 -3.76 -9.42 13.26
N ARG A 445 -3.07 -9.35 14.40
CA ARG A 445 -1.87 -8.51 14.55
C ARG A 445 -0.72 -9.02 13.69
N SER A 446 -0.04 -8.13 12.96
CA SER A 446 1.15 -8.50 12.20
C SER A 446 2.29 -8.94 13.13
N ARG A 447 3.02 -9.98 12.73
CA ARG A 447 4.27 -10.44 13.38
C ARG A 447 5.50 -9.70 12.84
N THR A 448 5.32 -8.89 11.80
CA THR A 448 6.41 -8.20 11.11
C THR A 448 6.40 -6.70 11.43
N SER A 449 7.49 -6.02 11.12
CA SER A 449 7.67 -4.57 11.34
C SER A 449 6.72 -3.67 10.54
N GLU A 450 5.89 -4.21 9.64
CA GLU A 450 4.82 -3.49 8.92
C GLU A 450 3.82 -2.81 9.87
N GLU A 451 3.66 -3.37 11.07
CA GLU A 451 2.89 -2.78 12.16
C GLU A 451 3.83 -2.66 13.37
N PHE A 452 4.58 -1.56 13.47
CA PHE A 452 5.56 -1.34 14.54
C PHE A 452 4.98 -1.54 15.95
N LYS A 453 3.72 -1.15 16.16
CA LYS A 453 2.99 -1.36 17.43
C LYS A 453 2.70 -2.85 17.72
N CYS A 454 2.58 -3.69 16.68
CA CYS A 454 2.18 -5.09 16.78
C CYS A 454 3.37 -6.08 16.77
N ALA A 455 4.53 -5.69 16.22
CA ALA A 455 5.72 -6.54 16.09
C ALA A 455 6.33 -7.00 17.43
N THR A 456 5.93 -6.39 18.54
CA THR A 456 6.45 -6.72 19.89
C THR A 456 5.88 -8.01 20.48
N GLY A 457 4.90 -8.65 19.84
CA GLY A 457 4.14 -9.79 20.37
C GLY A 457 3.17 -9.42 21.51
N LYS A 458 3.39 -8.27 22.16
CA LYS A 458 2.55 -7.70 23.22
C LYS A 458 1.16 -7.37 22.67
N THR A 459 0.12 -7.77 23.40
CA THR A 459 -1.25 -7.34 23.13
C THR A 459 -1.27 -5.81 23.07
N VAL A 460 -2.23 -5.24 22.31
CA VAL A 460 -2.38 -3.79 22.21
C VAL A 460 -2.46 -3.15 23.61
N THR A 461 -3.01 -3.85 24.61
CA THR A 461 -3.10 -3.38 26.00
C THR A 461 -1.74 -3.27 26.66
N GLU A 462 -0.91 -4.29 26.50
CA GLU A 462 0.42 -4.35 27.10
C GLU A 462 1.35 -3.32 26.47
N TRP A 463 1.32 -3.17 25.13
CA TRP A 463 2.11 -2.17 24.44
C TRP A 463 1.72 -0.75 24.83
N ASP A 464 0.41 -0.44 24.84
CA ASP A 464 -0.12 0.87 25.21
C ASP A 464 0.17 1.22 26.68
N ALA A 465 0.07 0.26 27.60
CA ALA A 465 0.36 0.47 29.02
C ALA A 465 1.83 0.82 29.29
N GLU A 466 2.72 0.38 28.41
CA GLU A 466 4.16 0.59 28.51
C GLU A 466 4.62 1.85 27.75
N HIS A 467 3.98 2.20 26.64
CA HIS A 467 4.47 3.23 25.72
C HIS A 467 3.59 4.48 25.59
N VAL A 468 2.38 4.48 26.17
CA VAL A 468 1.46 5.63 26.11
C VAL A 468 1.13 6.12 27.53
N PRO A 469 1.95 7.03 28.10
CA PRO A 469 1.72 7.61 29.43
C PRO A 469 0.32 8.25 29.52
N GLY A 470 -0.44 7.94 30.59
CA GLY A 470 -1.76 8.51 30.86
C GLY A 470 -2.95 7.75 30.25
N LEU A 471 -2.72 6.75 29.40
CA LEU A 471 -3.78 5.94 28.79
C LEU A 471 -4.37 4.90 29.75
N VAL A 472 -3.57 4.46 30.72
CA VAL A 472 -3.98 3.65 31.86
C VAL A 472 -3.95 4.53 33.10
N LYS A 473 -5.09 4.69 33.80
CA LYS A 473 -5.12 5.40 35.09
C LYS A 473 -4.17 4.65 36.05
N GLY A 474 -3.06 5.29 36.41
CA GLY A 474 -2.07 4.75 37.36
C GLY A 474 -0.63 4.63 36.85
N ALA A 475 -0.32 4.92 35.59
CA ALA A 475 1.06 4.95 35.07
C ALA A 475 1.79 6.28 35.34
N GLY A 476 1.62 6.84 36.54
CA GLY A 476 2.51 7.87 37.07
C GLY A 476 3.79 7.20 37.60
N LYS A 477 4.92 7.93 37.57
CA LYS A 477 6.26 7.46 37.96
C LYS A 477 6.25 6.51 39.17
N LEU A 478 6.98 5.40 38.98
CA LEU A 478 7.31 4.36 39.95
C LEU A 478 7.46 4.89 41.39
N SER A 479 6.46 4.66 42.23
CA SER A 479 6.63 4.61 43.68
C SER A 479 5.94 3.38 44.25
N GLY A 480 6.74 2.31 44.43
CA GLY A 480 6.75 1.42 45.59
C GLY A 480 5.48 0.74 46.13
N LYS A 481 4.30 0.74 45.49
CA LYS A 481 3.14 0.00 46.00
C LYS A 481 2.56 -0.99 44.99
N LYS A 482 2.33 -2.22 45.47
CA LYS A 482 1.79 -3.40 44.75
C LYS A 482 0.67 -2.99 43.79
N ARG A 483 0.93 -3.14 42.48
CA ARG A 483 0.02 -2.81 41.39
C ARG A 483 -1.19 -3.75 41.38
N SER A 484 -2.40 -3.22 41.57
CA SER A 484 -3.58 -3.80 40.94
C SER A 484 -3.51 -3.50 39.44
N ALA A 485 -3.61 -4.50 38.57
CA ALA A 485 -3.69 -4.30 37.12
C ALA A 485 -4.92 -3.45 36.77
N SER A 486 -4.74 -2.15 36.51
CA SER A 486 -5.85 -1.26 36.18
C SER A 486 -6.31 -1.46 34.73
N LYS A 487 -7.61 -1.71 34.55
CA LYS A 487 -8.26 -1.95 33.26
C LYS A 487 -8.28 -0.67 32.39
N ARG A 488 -8.25 -0.88 31.07
CA ARG A 488 -8.38 0.16 30.03
C ARG A 488 -9.57 1.10 30.30
N PRO A 489 -9.50 2.38 29.90
CA PRO A 489 -10.69 3.17 29.63
C PRO A 489 -11.47 2.49 28.49
N LYS A 490 -12.75 2.20 28.72
CA LYS A 490 -13.68 1.51 27.81
C LYS A 490 -13.97 2.33 26.54
N ARG A 491 -13.02 2.53 25.62
CA ARG A 491 -13.17 3.56 24.56
C ARG A 491 -12.66 3.19 23.18
N THR A 492 -13.37 3.65 22.17
CA THR A 492 -12.97 3.61 20.77
C THR A 492 -11.76 4.52 20.51
N ARG A 493 -10.98 4.19 19.48
CA ARG A 493 -9.80 4.93 19.03
C ARG A 493 -10.07 5.90 17.89
N GLY A 494 -11.26 5.83 17.30
CA GLY A 494 -11.64 6.68 16.18
C GLY A 494 -12.59 5.99 15.23
N ALA A 495 -12.70 6.55 14.03
CA ALA A 495 -13.26 5.87 12.87
C ALA A 495 -12.22 5.91 11.73
N PHE A 496 -12.20 4.93 10.85
CA PHE A 496 -11.38 4.93 9.65
C PHE A 496 -12.30 5.20 8.45
N VAL A 497 -11.93 6.14 7.58
CA VAL A 497 -12.82 6.67 6.53
C VAL A 497 -12.20 6.53 5.15
N PHE A 498 -13.06 6.29 4.15
CA PHE A 498 -12.69 6.33 2.74
C PHE A 498 -13.40 7.48 2.02
N CYS A 499 -12.66 8.29 1.29
CA CYS A 499 -13.21 9.35 0.44
C CYS A 499 -12.48 9.46 -0.90
N CYS A 500 -13.13 10.05 -1.90
CA CYS A 500 -12.44 10.43 -3.14
C CYS A 500 -11.76 11.82 -3.00
N PRO A 501 -10.93 12.26 -3.95
CA PRO A 501 -10.28 13.58 -3.95
C PRO A 501 -11.26 14.77 -3.87
N HIS A 502 -12.53 14.55 -4.21
CA HIS A 502 -13.60 15.54 -4.10
C HIS A 502 -14.22 15.63 -2.69
N ARG A 503 -13.67 14.89 -1.72
CA ARG A 503 -14.10 14.80 -0.31
C ARG A 503 -15.39 14.01 -0.08
N VAL A 504 -16.02 13.45 -1.13
CA VAL A 504 -17.20 12.58 -0.95
C VAL A 504 -16.79 11.31 -0.23
N ILE A 505 -17.51 10.97 0.85
CA ILE A 505 -17.22 9.83 1.73
C ILE A 505 -17.99 8.60 1.25
N TYR A 506 -17.30 7.48 1.10
CA TYR A 506 -17.84 6.21 0.58
C TYR A 506 -18.20 5.24 1.69
N GLY A 507 -17.55 5.35 2.84
CA GLY A 507 -17.85 4.53 3.99
C GLY A 507 -16.84 4.71 5.12
N TYR A 508 -17.15 4.10 6.25
CA TYR A 508 -16.31 4.14 7.43
C TYR A 508 -16.47 2.88 8.29
N HIS A 509 -15.51 2.66 9.18
CA HIS A 509 -15.65 1.74 10.30
C HIS A 509 -15.07 2.30 11.60
N ILE A 510 -15.53 1.80 12.74
CA ILE A 510 -15.08 2.21 14.07
C ILE A 510 -13.81 1.44 14.44
N MET A 511 -12.80 2.18 14.86
CA MET A 511 -11.54 1.63 15.33
C MET A 511 -11.64 1.33 16.83
N LEU A 512 -11.58 0.05 17.21
CA LEU A 512 -11.49 -0.38 18.61
C LEU A 512 -10.03 -0.53 19.07
N ARG A 513 -9.08 -0.50 18.14
CA ARG A 513 -7.64 -0.51 18.36
C ARG A 513 -6.99 0.66 17.63
N GLY A 514 -5.69 0.88 17.86
CA GLY A 514 -4.95 1.86 17.08
C GLY A 514 -5.00 1.50 15.59
N GLU A 515 -5.02 2.53 14.75
CA GLU A 515 -4.96 2.41 13.31
C GLU A 515 -3.79 1.56 12.84
N SER A 516 -4.02 0.84 11.75
CA SER A 516 -3.08 -0.08 11.14
C SER A 516 -3.32 -0.20 9.63
N PRO A 517 -2.30 -0.60 8.85
CA PRO A 517 -2.44 -1.09 7.47
C PRO A 517 -3.62 -2.05 7.26
N ARG A 518 -3.93 -2.88 8.25
CA ARG A 518 -5.03 -3.84 8.17
C ARG A 518 -6.40 -3.17 8.05
N ASP A 519 -6.60 -1.95 8.55
CA ASP A 519 -7.89 -1.24 8.47
C ASP A 519 -8.25 -0.94 7.01
N ALA A 520 -7.28 -0.44 6.23
CA ALA A 520 -7.45 -0.24 4.80
C ALA A 520 -7.58 -1.56 4.04
N PHE A 521 -6.68 -2.52 4.31
CA PHE A 521 -6.71 -3.83 3.67
C PHE A 521 -8.04 -4.55 3.87
N ALA A 522 -8.59 -4.56 5.09
CA ALA A 522 -9.82 -5.27 5.41
C ALA A 522 -10.98 -4.81 4.52
N VAL A 523 -11.12 -3.51 4.32
CA VAL A 523 -12.19 -2.94 3.49
C VAL A 523 -11.96 -3.25 2.02
N LEU A 524 -10.78 -2.89 1.48
CA LEU A 524 -10.46 -3.08 0.07
C LEU A 524 -10.54 -4.55 -0.32
N PHE A 525 -9.94 -5.44 0.48
CA PHE A 525 -9.95 -6.87 0.22
C PHE A 525 -11.36 -7.46 0.36
N THR A 526 -12.09 -7.20 1.44
CA THR A 526 -13.36 -7.95 1.65
C THR A 526 -14.54 -7.42 0.85
N ARG A 527 -14.49 -6.16 0.35
CA ARG A 527 -15.63 -5.49 -0.27
C ARG A 527 -15.46 -5.22 -1.76
N LEU A 528 -14.27 -4.86 -2.22
CA LEU A 528 -14.08 -4.49 -3.62
C LEU A 528 -13.67 -5.70 -4.46
N ARG A 529 -14.21 -5.81 -5.69
CA ARG A 529 -13.61 -6.70 -6.69
C ARG A 529 -12.26 -6.11 -7.08
N ARG A 530 -11.37 -6.95 -7.60
CA ARG A 530 -10.04 -6.50 -8.03
C ARG A 530 -10.13 -5.36 -9.06
N GLU A 531 -11.22 -5.35 -9.83
CA GLU A 531 -11.41 -4.46 -10.98
C GLU A 531 -12.13 -3.17 -10.56
N ASP A 532 -12.72 -3.20 -9.37
CA ASP A 532 -13.29 -2.05 -8.67
C ASP A 532 -12.28 -1.36 -7.72
N LEU A 533 -11.09 -1.94 -7.55
CA LEU A 533 -10.03 -1.29 -6.76
C LEU A 533 -9.60 0.02 -7.43
N PRO A 534 -9.14 1.01 -6.64
CA PRO A 534 -8.60 2.24 -7.20
C PRO A 534 -7.31 1.94 -7.98
N ASP A 535 -7.07 2.72 -9.04
CA ASP A 535 -5.77 2.74 -9.71
C ASP A 535 -4.70 3.32 -8.76
N VAL A 536 -5.07 4.28 -7.91
CA VAL A 536 -4.19 4.90 -6.90
C VAL A 536 -4.89 4.98 -5.53
N LEU A 537 -4.25 4.44 -4.49
CA LEU A 537 -4.64 4.59 -3.10
C LEU A 537 -3.69 5.56 -2.38
N VAL A 538 -4.26 6.61 -1.81
CA VAL A 538 -3.54 7.62 -1.01
C VAL A 538 -3.80 7.35 0.48
N HIS A 539 -2.74 7.26 1.27
CA HIS A 539 -2.80 7.01 2.71
C HIS A 539 -1.52 7.54 3.38
N ASP A 540 -1.58 8.03 4.62
CA ASP A 540 -0.40 8.57 5.32
C ASP A 540 0.71 7.51 5.51
N ASN A 541 0.32 6.26 5.76
CA ASN A 541 1.20 5.11 5.94
C ASN A 541 1.14 4.14 4.73
N ALA A 542 1.02 4.70 3.52
CA ALA A 542 0.85 3.95 2.28
C ALA A 542 1.98 2.93 2.01
N CYS A 543 3.21 3.21 2.45
CA CYS A 543 4.34 2.30 2.30
C CYS A 543 4.15 0.99 3.09
N ALA A 544 3.76 1.07 4.35
CA ALA A 544 3.49 -0.09 5.17
C ALA A 544 2.22 -0.82 4.70
N LEU A 545 1.20 -0.07 4.27
CA LEU A 545 0.00 -0.61 3.66
C LEU A 545 0.31 -1.42 2.40
N ARG A 546 1.17 -0.90 1.53
CA ARG A 546 1.61 -1.62 0.33
C ARG A 546 2.30 -2.93 0.69
N ASN A 547 3.25 -2.90 1.63
CA ASN A 547 3.93 -4.12 2.10
C ASN A 547 2.90 -5.13 2.63
N TYR A 548 1.99 -4.65 3.49
CA TYR A 548 0.93 -5.44 4.11
C TYR A 548 0.04 -6.13 3.07
N CYS A 549 -0.48 -5.37 2.09
CA CYS A 549 -1.33 -5.85 1.01
C CYS A 549 -0.62 -6.90 0.14
N MET A 550 0.62 -6.61 -0.24
CA MET A 550 1.34 -7.42 -1.23
C MET A 550 1.94 -8.70 -0.65
N ARG A 551 2.18 -8.78 0.68
CA ARG A 551 2.54 -10.06 1.33
C ARG A 551 1.34 -11.00 1.53
N ARG A 552 0.11 -10.48 1.49
CA ARG A 552 -1.12 -11.21 1.83
C ARG A 552 -2.00 -11.55 0.63
N ALA A 553 -2.17 -10.59 -0.28
CA ALA A 553 -3.00 -10.75 -1.47
C ALA A 553 -2.37 -10.03 -2.67
N PRO A 554 -1.14 -10.38 -3.08
CA PRO A 554 -0.40 -9.68 -4.14
C PRO A 554 -1.20 -9.57 -5.43
N ALA A 555 -1.78 -10.67 -5.90
CA ALA A 555 -2.59 -10.70 -7.12
C ALA A 555 -3.87 -9.85 -7.03
N HIS A 556 -4.44 -9.68 -5.84
CA HIS A 556 -5.62 -8.82 -5.67
C HIS A 556 -5.22 -7.34 -5.82
N PHE A 557 -4.09 -6.94 -5.22
CA PHE A 557 -3.62 -5.55 -5.20
C PHE A 557 -2.62 -5.19 -6.30
N ALA A 558 -2.27 -6.12 -7.20
CA ALA A 558 -1.16 -5.96 -8.16
C ALA A 558 -1.28 -4.76 -9.13
N ASN A 559 -2.46 -4.16 -9.25
CA ASN A 559 -2.72 -3.02 -10.13
C ASN A 559 -2.96 -1.72 -9.36
N VAL A 560 -2.84 -1.73 -8.03
CA VAL A 560 -3.04 -0.56 -7.17
C VAL A 560 -1.70 0.12 -6.92
N ARG A 561 -1.59 1.41 -7.22
CA ARG A 561 -0.47 2.24 -6.79
C ARG A 561 -0.72 2.77 -5.38
N PHE A 562 0.26 2.66 -4.50
CA PHE A 562 0.18 3.22 -3.14
C PHE A 562 1.07 4.46 -3.07
N VAL A 563 0.50 5.59 -2.64
CA VAL A 563 1.24 6.85 -2.45
C VAL A 563 0.91 7.46 -1.10
N VAL A 564 1.92 8.09 -0.51
CA VAL A 564 1.76 8.83 0.75
C VAL A 564 1.08 10.16 0.44
N ASP A 565 0.14 10.59 1.26
CA ASP A 565 -0.47 11.91 1.09
C ASP A 565 0.60 13.03 1.04
N ARG A 566 0.44 14.01 0.14
CA ARG A 566 1.42 15.08 -0.10
C ARG A 566 1.82 15.82 1.18
N PHE A 567 0.86 16.09 2.09
CA PHE A 567 1.15 16.78 3.35
C PHE A 567 1.99 15.94 4.32
N HIS A 568 1.81 14.62 4.28
CA HIS A 568 2.57 13.66 5.09
C HIS A 568 3.92 13.30 4.47
N PHE A 569 4.02 13.31 3.15
CA PHE A 569 5.27 13.09 2.44
C PHE A 569 6.21 14.30 2.61
N SER A 570 5.67 15.50 2.35
CA SER A 570 6.40 16.76 2.40
C SER A 570 5.68 17.79 3.28
N LYS A 571 6.35 18.21 4.35
CA LYS A 571 5.84 19.24 5.27
C LYS A 571 6.57 20.56 5.01
N ALA A 572 5.81 21.60 4.65
CA ALA A 572 6.34 22.93 4.32
C ALA A 572 7.45 22.92 3.25
N GLY A 573 7.30 22.06 2.23
CA GLY A 573 8.28 21.92 1.13
C GLY A 573 9.52 21.10 1.48
N GLN A 574 9.62 20.58 2.71
CA GLN A 574 10.67 19.63 3.10
C GLN A 574 10.08 18.22 3.12
N GLU A 575 10.66 17.30 2.37
CA GLU A 575 10.36 15.88 2.51
C GLU A 575 10.62 15.48 3.96
N VAL A 576 9.62 14.94 4.65
CA VAL A 576 9.76 14.44 6.03
C VAL A 576 9.66 12.91 6.07
N HIS A 577 8.95 12.31 5.12
CA HIS A 577 8.83 10.87 5.00
C HIS A 577 10.12 10.21 4.48
N LYS A 578 10.50 9.05 5.02
CA LYS A 578 11.78 8.37 4.73
C LYS A 578 11.71 7.33 3.59
N CYS A 579 10.58 7.25 2.90
CA CYS A 579 10.39 6.29 1.80
C CYS A 579 10.86 6.89 0.47
N GLY A 580 11.14 6.02 -0.50
CA GLY A 580 11.60 6.46 -1.82
C GLY A 580 10.57 7.30 -2.59
N PRO A 581 11.01 8.13 -3.56
CA PRO A 581 10.17 8.99 -4.39
C PRO A 581 9.02 8.28 -5.12
N SER A 582 9.05 6.95 -5.26
CA SER A 582 7.92 6.16 -5.76
C SER A 582 6.66 6.25 -4.89
N ASN A 583 6.79 6.64 -3.61
CA ASN A 583 5.66 6.89 -2.71
C ASN A 583 5.22 8.37 -2.71
N CYS A 584 5.96 9.25 -3.40
CA CYS A 584 5.64 10.67 -3.51
C CYS A 584 4.59 10.89 -4.60
N PRO A 585 3.43 11.50 -4.32
CA PRO A 585 2.46 11.84 -5.35
C PRO A 585 3.04 12.74 -6.45
N ASP A 586 3.98 13.62 -6.10
CA ASP A 586 4.55 14.59 -7.04
C ASP A 586 5.49 13.95 -8.08
N SER A 587 5.93 12.72 -7.83
CA SER A 587 6.63 11.91 -8.85
C SER A 587 5.71 11.49 -10.00
N TYR A 588 4.38 11.55 -9.84
CA TYR A 588 3.41 11.10 -10.83
C TYR A 588 2.66 12.30 -11.43
N PRO A 589 2.85 12.62 -12.72
CA PRO A 589 2.16 13.75 -13.37
C PRO A 589 0.63 13.68 -13.25
N SER A 590 0.05 12.46 -13.24
CA SER A 590 -1.39 12.24 -13.09
C SER A 590 -1.94 12.67 -11.73
N LEU A 591 -1.09 12.85 -10.72
CA LEU A 591 -1.48 13.21 -9.35
C LEU A 591 -1.21 14.69 -9.00
N HIS A 592 -0.56 15.46 -9.88
CA HIS A 592 -0.23 16.87 -9.61
C HIS A 592 -1.45 17.70 -9.22
N TRP A 593 -2.56 17.51 -9.93
CA TRP A 593 -3.82 18.24 -9.72
C TRP A 593 -4.83 17.53 -8.82
N ILE A 594 -4.43 16.40 -8.21
CA ILE A 594 -5.30 15.63 -7.33
C ILE A 594 -5.14 16.14 -5.89
N ASN A 595 -6.26 16.37 -5.22
CA ASN A 595 -6.27 16.68 -3.79
C ASN A 595 -6.02 15.40 -2.98
N THR A 596 -4.75 15.08 -2.75
CA THR A 596 -4.35 13.90 -1.95
C THR A 596 -4.75 14.05 -0.49
N SER A 597 -4.88 15.29 0.00
CA SER A 597 -5.21 15.61 1.40
C SER A 597 -6.71 15.81 1.61
N ALA A 598 -7.57 15.29 0.72
CA ALA A 598 -9.03 15.43 0.84
C ALA A 598 -9.55 14.87 2.17
N VAL A 599 -8.95 13.78 2.65
CA VAL A 599 -9.33 13.17 3.93
C VAL A 599 -9.01 14.07 5.12
N GLU A 600 -7.98 14.91 5.05
CA GLU A 600 -7.71 15.91 6.11
C GLU A 600 -8.82 16.96 6.23
N SER A 601 -9.43 17.32 5.11
CA SER A 601 -10.62 18.19 5.11
C SER A 601 -11.83 17.51 5.75
N VAL A 602 -12.02 16.22 5.45
CA VAL A 602 -13.06 15.39 6.09
C VAL A 602 -12.80 15.25 7.59
N ASN A 603 -11.55 15.02 7.98
CA ASN A 603 -11.10 14.96 9.36
C ASN A 603 -11.43 16.28 10.07
N SER A 604 -11.10 17.42 9.48
CA SER A 604 -11.39 18.75 10.04
C SER A 604 -12.88 18.95 10.32
N PHE A 605 -13.77 18.56 9.39
CA PHE A 605 -15.22 18.58 9.63
C PHE A 605 -15.61 17.70 10.82
N LEU A 606 -15.11 16.47 10.88
CA LEU A 606 -15.42 15.53 11.96
C LEU A 606 -14.86 15.94 13.33
N LYS A 607 -13.81 16.76 13.37
CA LYS A 607 -13.32 17.39 14.61
C LYS A 607 -14.36 18.32 15.25
N GLY A 608 -15.34 18.84 14.50
CA GLY A 608 -16.46 19.61 15.04
C GLY A 608 -17.45 18.78 15.85
N PHE A 609 -17.52 17.46 15.62
CA PHE A 609 -18.52 16.56 16.21
C PHE A 609 -17.96 15.64 17.29
N ARG A 610 -16.76 15.95 17.82
CA ARG A 610 -16.09 15.11 18.82
C ARG A 610 -16.91 14.94 20.09
N SER A 611 -17.57 16.00 20.55
CA SER A 611 -18.44 15.97 21.73
C SER A 611 -19.58 14.96 21.58
N LEU A 612 -20.17 14.85 20.38
CA LEU A 612 -21.22 13.87 20.09
C LEU A 612 -20.71 12.43 20.23
N GLY A 613 -19.50 12.16 19.74
CA GLY A 613 -18.83 10.88 19.95
C GLY A 613 -18.48 10.61 21.42
N TRP A 614 -18.18 11.63 22.23
CA TRP A 614 -17.84 11.42 23.64
C TRP A 614 -19.03 11.08 24.53
N TYR A 615 -20.20 11.60 24.20
CA TYR A 615 -21.42 11.42 25.00
C TYR A 615 -22.40 10.37 24.43
N SER A 616 -22.02 9.68 23.35
CA SER A 616 -22.82 8.60 22.76
C SER A 616 -22.34 7.21 23.20
N GLY A 617 -23.27 6.26 23.32
CA GLY A 617 -22.92 4.83 23.26
C GLY A 617 -22.60 4.42 21.83
N LEU A 618 -21.85 3.33 21.64
CA LEU A 618 -21.48 2.82 20.30
C LEU A 618 -22.71 2.62 19.40
N GLU A 619 -23.78 2.03 19.93
CA GLU A 619 -24.99 1.73 19.16
C GLU A 619 -25.67 3.01 18.65
N SER A 620 -25.82 4.02 19.51
CA SER A 620 -26.35 5.33 19.10
C SER A 620 -25.42 6.01 18.10
N PHE A 621 -24.11 5.90 18.30
CA PHE A 621 -23.14 6.50 17.39
C PHE A 621 -23.14 5.86 16.00
N MET A 622 -23.33 4.54 15.92
CA MET A 622 -23.49 3.81 14.66
C MET A 622 -24.76 4.19 13.90
N VAL A 623 -25.74 4.80 14.57
CA VAL A 623 -26.93 5.39 13.92
C VAL A 623 -26.69 6.85 13.52
N ILE A 624 -26.02 7.63 14.37
CA ILE A 624 -25.85 9.08 14.16
C ILE A 624 -24.77 9.40 13.13
N LEU A 625 -23.63 8.72 13.17
CA LEU A 625 -22.50 9.05 12.29
C LEU A 625 -22.85 8.91 10.79
N PRO A 626 -23.54 7.86 10.31
CA PRO A 626 -23.97 7.79 8.91
C PRO A 626 -24.83 8.98 8.48
N LEU A 627 -25.69 9.49 9.37
CA LEU A 627 -26.53 10.68 9.10
C LEU A 627 -25.68 11.92 8.91
N LEU A 628 -24.70 12.13 9.80
CA LEU A 628 -23.78 13.26 9.70
C LEU A 628 -22.94 13.20 8.43
N LEU A 629 -22.41 12.02 8.09
CA LEU A 629 -21.61 11.85 6.89
C LEU A 629 -22.45 11.97 5.61
N ARG A 630 -23.69 11.49 5.60
CA ARG A 630 -24.65 11.73 4.52
C ARG A 630 -24.97 13.22 4.38
N GLY A 631 -25.22 13.90 5.49
CA GLY A 631 -25.40 15.36 5.53
C GLY A 631 -24.20 16.09 4.96
N TYR A 632 -22.99 15.71 5.38
CA TYR A 632 -21.73 16.23 4.82
C TYR A 632 -21.68 16.06 3.30
N ASN A 633 -21.85 14.82 2.80
CA ASN A 633 -21.86 14.54 1.38
C ASN A 633 -22.91 15.35 0.61
N SER A 634 -24.11 15.54 1.17
CA SER A 634 -25.17 16.34 0.54
C SER A 634 -24.90 17.85 0.57
N SER A 635 -24.14 18.32 1.56
CA SER A 635 -23.79 19.73 1.75
C SER A 635 -22.56 20.16 0.95
N LEU A 636 -21.75 19.20 0.50
CA LEU A 636 -20.72 19.48 -0.48
C LEU A 636 -21.43 20.05 -1.70
N LYS A 637 -21.20 21.35 -1.99
CA LYS A 637 -21.52 21.92 -3.31
C LYS A 637 -21.08 20.87 -4.32
N ARG A 638 -21.99 20.42 -5.18
CA ARG A 638 -21.62 19.40 -6.16
C ARG A 638 -20.37 19.93 -6.82
N VAL A 639 -19.33 19.11 -7.00
CA VAL A 639 -18.13 19.59 -7.71
C VAL A 639 -18.53 20.16 -9.08
N ASP A 640 -19.63 19.62 -9.60
CA ASP A 640 -20.46 20.06 -10.69
C ASP A 640 -20.99 21.48 -10.54
N ASP A 641 -21.26 22.07 -9.39
CA ASP A 641 -21.79 23.45 -9.33
C ASP A 641 -20.77 24.45 -9.89
N ALA A 642 -19.50 24.31 -9.51
CA ALA A 642 -18.43 25.10 -10.08
C ALA A 642 -18.05 24.61 -11.49
N LYS A 643 -18.00 23.30 -11.74
CA LYS A 643 -17.66 22.75 -13.07
C LYS A 643 -18.77 22.91 -14.12
N LEU A 644 -20.04 22.93 -13.74
CA LEU A 644 -21.23 23.29 -14.54
C LEU A 644 -21.29 24.79 -14.70
N SER A 645 -20.97 25.59 -13.68
CA SER A 645 -20.82 27.05 -13.86
C SER A 645 -19.69 27.34 -14.85
N ILE A 646 -18.57 26.61 -14.75
CA ILE A 646 -17.45 26.66 -15.68
C ILE A 646 -17.84 26.06 -17.04
N ALA A 647 -18.63 24.99 -17.12
CA ALA A 647 -19.03 24.36 -18.38
C ALA A 647 -20.08 25.19 -19.12
N LEU A 648 -21.04 25.78 -18.41
CA LEU A 648 -21.95 26.81 -18.89
C LEU A 648 -21.14 28.04 -19.35
N ALA A 649 -20.09 28.42 -18.63
CA ALA A 649 -19.12 29.42 -19.10
C ALA A 649 -18.22 28.89 -20.24
N ALA A 650 -18.00 27.59 -20.37
CA ALA A 650 -17.19 26.96 -21.41
C ALA A 650 -17.91 26.89 -22.74
N VAL A 651 -19.25 26.89 -22.72
CA VAL A 651 -20.07 27.16 -23.91
C VAL A 651 -19.77 28.57 -24.47
N VAL A 652 -19.30 29.51 -23.64
CA VAL A 652 -18.83 30.85 -24.05
C VAL A 652 -17.30 30.98 -24.13
N TRP A 653 -16.53 29.89 -23.99
CA TRP A 653 -15.09 29.95 -24.22
C TRP A 653 -14.78 30.03 -25.70
N THR A 654 -13.89 30.95 -26.06
CA THR A 654 -13.34 31.01 -27.41
C THR A 654 -12.47 29.80 -27.69
N VAL A 655 -12.36 29.42 -28.97
CA VAL A 655 -11.56 28.27 -29.43
C VAL A 655 -10.11 28.35 -28.90
N GLY A 656 -9.54 29.54 -28.80
CA GLY A 656 -8.17 29.75 -28.29
C GLY A 656 -7.98 29.44 -26.80
N VAL A 657 -8.98 29.71 -25.95
CA VAL A 657 -8.92 29.40 -24.50
C VAL A 657 -9.07 27.89 -24.28
N ARG A 658 -9.95 27.25 -25.04
CA ARG A 658 -10.18 25.80 -24.98
C ARG A 658 -8.94 25.01 -25.45
N ALA A 659 -8.26 25.49 -26.48
CA ALA A 659 -7.03 24.88 -26.98
C ALA A 659 -5.89 24.94 -25.94
N ARG A 660 -5.67 26.08 -25.29
CA ARG A 660 -4.60 26.22 -24.28
C ARG A 660 -4.84 25.44 -22.99
N LEU A 661 -6.10 25.20 -22.61
CA LEU A 661 -6.43 24.48 -21.36
C LEU A 661 -6.50 22.97 -21.53
N LEU A 662 -6.85 22.46 -22.72
CA LEU A 662 -6.99 21.02 -22.98
C LEU A 662 -5.74 20.39 -23.62
N HIS A 663 -4.93 21.19 -24.32
CA HIS A 663 -3.74 20.74 -25.04
C HIS A 663 -2.47 21.45 -24.55
N GLY A 664 -2.30 21.55 -23.23
CA GLY A 664 -1.06 22.06 -22.62
C GLY A 664 0.18 21.53 -23.31
#